data_AF-A0A493T3S3-F1
#
_entry.id   AF-A0A493T3S3-F1
#
_cell.length_a   1.000
_cell.length_b   1.000
_cell.length_c   1.000
_cell.angle_alpha   90.00
_cell.angle_beta   90.00
_cell.angle_gamma   90.00
#
_symmetry.space_group_name_H-M   'P 1'
#
loop_
_entity.id
_entity.type
_entity.pdbx_description
1 polymer ?
#
loop_
_entity_poly.entity_id
_entity_poly.type
_entity_poly.pdbx_seq_one_letter_code
_entity_poly.pdbx_strand_id
1 'polypeptide(L)'
;MTCLICIASVKRNQAVWSCCGCFCIFHLVCIQKWAKDSLFLVSSPLTDDDFGKKDYPWPCPKCRFEYKRSETPSRYYCYCGKVENPPLDPWLVPHSCGQICEREFKPPCGHKCLLLCHPGPCPPCPKMVTTTCHCKKAKPVPRRCSAKEWSCRLPCGRLLLCGQHTCENPCHAGNCQPCPRVSKQRCICGRQTAERLCASPQWQCDQVCGKALPCGNHTCEQVCHAGPCGDCPRSGKRSCPCGKSKFTLPCTEDVPTCGDSCDKVLECGIHKCSQRCHRGPCEICRQEVEKQCRCGKHTKRMPCHKPYLCETKCTKIRDCQKHQCRRKCCSGNCPPCDQVCGRTLGCRNHKCPSGCHRGSCNPCPETVDVKCNCGKTVIKVPCGRERTIKPPKCKQLCSRPPTCHHPTQEKHYCHFGRCPPCRQSCQKTLVCGHLCPVPCHDEALVKQTGLHQSAGPWEQPSEPAFIQTALPCPPCQVPVPVECLGQHEVSPLPCHSAGPYSCKRPCGRLLNCQNHTCMKECHHVTKINGSADGKKAGPECLQCEEECTKPRPPGCSHRCVLPCHPGDCPSCLQMLKIKCHCKLSVLYIECLKLTSADLKEKDLLTSCKNQCPKELPCGHRCKEICHSGCCPLNCNQKVKLRCPCKRLKKEVQCSKIQEGQVSLECDALCKEMKRKASEAELEAFENRLKGRRKNKRRKDEVEIEQSSWQKYKNLIMLPVFGVAVVMIAWLMVYND
;
A
#
# COMPACT_ATOMS: atom_id res chain seq x y z
N MET A 1 -5.80 10.42 -16.67
CA MET A 1 -6.54 11.11 -17.74
C MET A 1 -5.56 11.97 -18.52
N THR A 2 -5.56 11.92 -19.85
CA THR A 2 -4.66 12.71 -20.71
C THR A 2 -5.47 13.70 -21.56
N CYS A 3 -4.96 14.92 -21.75
CA CYS A 3 -5.57 15.89 -22.66
C CYS A 3 -5.19 15.54 -24.10
N LEU A 4 -6.15 15.36 -25.00
CA LEU A 4 -5.86 14.94 -26.38
C LEU A 4 -5.28 16.06 -27.27
N ILE A 5 -5.22 17.30 -26.79
CA ILE A 5 -4.66 18.43 -27.55
C ILE A 5 -3.15 18.54 -27.30
N CYS A 6 -2.72 18.52 -26.02
CA CYS A 6 -1.29 18.62 -25.66
C CYS A 6 -0.66 17.27 -25.30
N ILE A 7 -1.44 16.18 -25.25
CA ILE A 7 -1.03 14.81 -24.90
C ILE A 7 -0.53 14.65 -23.45
N ALA A 8 -0.45 15.74 -22.67
CA ALA A 8 -0.04 15.72 -21.28
C ALA A 8 -1.12 15.16 -20.33
N SER A 9 -0.67 14.60 -19.20
CA SER A 9 -1.55 14.13 -18.13
C SER A 9 -2.22 15.30 -17.41
N VAL A 10 -3.53 15.17 -17.15
CA VAL A 10 -4.33 16.16 -16.43
C VAL A 10 -4.13 15.96 -14.92
N LYS A 11 -3.58 16.97 -14.24
CA LYS A 11 -3.34 16.98 -12.79
C LYS A 11 -4.53 17.59 -12.04
N ARG A 12 -4.68 17.23 -10.75
CA ARG A 12 -5.80 17.69 -9.90
C ARG A 12 -5.88 19.22 -9.77
N ASN A 13 -4.73 19.89 -9.75
CA ASN A 13 -4.60 21.34 -9.60
C ASN A 13 -4.77 22.14 -10.91
N GLN A 14 -5.04 21.48 -12.04
CA GLN A 14 -5.17 22.15 -13.33
C GLN A 14 -6.64 22.45 -13.66
N ALA A 15 -6.89 23.61 -14.26
CA ALA A 15 -8.19 23.97 -14.81
C ALA A 15 -8.53 23.11 -16.04
N VAL A 16 -9.72 22.51 -16.04
CA VAL A 16 -10.14 21.57 -17.07
C VAL A 16 -11.50 21.93 -17.64
N TRP A 17 -11.78 21.40 -18.83
CA TRP A 17 -13.09 21.45 -19.45
C TRP A 17 -13.47 20.06 -19.97
N SER A 18 -14.74 19.68 -19.84
CA SER A 18 -15.26 18.41 -20.33
C SER A 18 -16.33 18.60 -21.41
N CYS A 19 -16.20 17.89 -22.53
CA CYS A 19 -17.17 17.93 -23.62
C CYS A 19 -18.53 17.34 -23.20
N CYS A 20 -19.64 18.02 -23.49
CA CYS A 20 -20.99 17.52 -23.19
C CYS A 20 -21.43 16.32 -24.05
N GLY A 21 -20.80 16.10 -25.21
CA GLY A 21 -21.09 14.96 -26.09
C GLY A 21 -20.31 13.70 -25.72
N CYS A 22 -18.99 13.81 -25.56
CA CYS A 22 -18.13 12.64 -25.29
C CYS A 22 -17.54 12.58 -23.87
N PHE A 23 -17.77 13.60 -23.04
CA PHE A 23 -17.31 13.71 -21.66
C PHE A 23 -15.79 13.61 -21.47
N CYS A 24 -15.01 13.74 -22.56
CA CYS A 24 -13.56 13.78 -22.47
C CYS A 24 -13.07 15.11 -21.92
N ILE A 25 -12.03 15.02 -21.11
CA ILE A 25 -11.45 16.10 -20.31
C ILE A 25 -10.25 16.67 -21.06
N PHE A 26 -10.21 18.00 -21.17
CA PHE A 26 -9.13 18.76 -21.77
C PHE A 26 -8.66 19.84 -20.79
N HIS A 27 -7.41 20.28 -20.89
CA HIS A 27 -7.01 21.52 -20.20
C HIS A 27 -7.81 22.69 -20.75
N LEU A 28 -8.24 23.60 -19.87
CA LEU A 28 -9.04 24.75 -20.26
C LEU A 28 -8.35 25.61 -21.32
N VAL A 29 -7.05 25.88 -21.13
CA VAL A 29 -6.23 26.66 -22.08
C VAL A 29 -6.10 25.97 -23.43
N CYS A 30 -5.95 24.65 -23.45
CA CYS A 30 -5.83 23.89 -24.69
C CYS A 30 -7.12 23.96 -25.51
N ILE A 31 -8.28 23.78 -24.88
CA ILE A 31 -9.56 23.81 -25.60
C ILE A 31 -9.92 25.23 -26.05
N GLN A 32 -9.55 26.26 -25.29
CA GLN A 32 -9.72 27.66 -25.70
C GLN A 32 -8.93 27.98 -26.96
N LYS A 33 -7.67 27.53 -27.03
CA LYS A 33 -6.83 27.69 -28.23
C LYS A 33 -7.43 26.94 -29.42
N TRP A 34 -7.85 25.69 -29.21
CA TRP A 34 -8.50 24.89 -30.24
C TRP A 34 -9.77 25.54 -30.80
N ALA A 35 -10.64 26.07 -29.94
CA ALA A 35 -11.85 26.74 -30.36
C ALA A 35 -11.54 27.99 -31.21
N LYS A 36 -10.60 28.82 -30.78
CA LYS A 36 -10.16 30.01 -31.54
C LYS A 36 -9.56 29.65 -32.90
N ASP A 37 -8.66 28.68 -32.95
CA ASP A 37 -8.01 28.25 -34.19
C ASP A 37 -9.02 27.62 -35.17
N SER A 38 -9.97 26.82 -34.64
CA SER A 38 -11.04 26.22 -35.44
C SER A 38 -11.95 27.29 -36.06
N LEU A 39 -12.31 28.31 -35.28
CA LEU A 39 -13.11 29.42 -35.77
C LEU A 39 -12.38 30.20 -36.86
N PHE A 40 -11.09 30.51 -36.64
CA PHE A 40 -10.26 31.23 -37.61
C PHE A 40 -10.17 30.48 -38.96
N LEU A 41 -9.91 29.16 -38.93
CA LEU A 41 -9.82 28.33 -40.12
C LEU A 41 -11.14 28.26 -40.91
N VAL A 42 -12.29 28.29 -40.23
CA VAL A 42 -13.61 28.23 -40.86
C VAL A 42 -14.05 29.60 -41.40
N SER A 43 -13.62 30.70 -40.78
CA SER A 43 -13.89 32.06 -41.28
C SER A 43 -13.01 32.51 -42.45
N SER A 44 -11.85 31.90 -42.65
CA SER A 44 -10.88 32.27 -43.69
C SER A 44 -11.30 32.08 -45.16
N PRO A 45 -12.24 31.19 -45.56
CA PRO A 45 -12.59 31.00 -46.99
C PRO A 45 -13.74 31.88 -47.50
N LEU A 46 -14.26 32.83 -46.70
CA LEU A 46 -15.49 33.55 -47.02
C LEU A 46 -15.19 34.92 -47.61
N THR A 47 -15.78 35.19 -48.77
CA THR A 47 -15.81 36.51 -49.40
C THR A 47 -16.62 37.50 -48.55
N ASP A 48 -16.28 38.78 -48.67
CA ASP A 48 -16.79 39.96 -47.92
C ASP A 48 -18.33 40.06 -47.82
N ASP A 49 -19.08 39.34 -48.66
CA ASP A 49 -20.54 39.37 -48.78
C ASP A 49 -21.32 38.62 -47.68
N ASP A 50 -20.69 37.74 -46.89
CA ASP A 50 -21.39 36.91 -45.87
C ASP A 50 -21.20 37.45 -44.42
N PHE A 51 -20.69 38.69 -44.29
CA PHE A 51 -20.47 39.43 -43.03
C PHE A 51 -21.79 39.81 -42.35
N GLY A 52 -22.53 38.83 -41.83
CA GLY A 52 -23.68 39.17 -41.01
C GLY A 52 -24.45 38.07 -40.32
N LYS A 53 -24.44 36.79 -40.77
CA LYS A 53 -25.45 35.83 -40.26
C LYS A 53 -25.06 34.36 -40.11
N LYS A 54 -23.79 34.01 -39.92
CA LYS A 54 -23.43 32.61 -39.59
C LYS A 54 -22.49 32.53 -38.39
N ASP A 55 -23.04 32.18 -37.24
CA ASP A 55 -22.27 31.69 -36.10
C ASP A 55 -21.61 30.36 -36.50
N TYR A 56 -20.34 30.40 -36.92
CA TYR A 56 -19.60 29.19 -37.25
C TYR A 56 -19.34 28.37 -35.98
N PRO A 57 -19.76 27.09 -35.94
CA PRO A 57 -19.50 26.24 -34.80
C PRO A 57 -18.05 25.72 -34.79
N TRP A 58 -17.50 25.45 -33.61
CA TRP A 58 -16.22 24.78 -33.45
C TRP A 58 -16.43 23.32 -33.00
N PRO A 59 -15.72 22.35 -33.58
CA PRO A 59 -15.91 20.94 -33.25
C PRO A 59 -15.04 20.51 -32.06
N CYS A 60 -15.58 19.62 -31.21
CA CYS A 60 -14.79 18.93 -30.19
C CYS A 60 -13.63 18.14 -30.84
N PRO A 61 -12.38 18.23 -30.33
CA PRO A 61 -11.22 17.52 -30.89
C PRO A 61 -11.40 15.99 -30.98
N LYS A 62 -12.22 15.40 -30.09
CA LYS A 62 -12.41 13.94 -30.03
C LYS A 62 -13.64 13.46 -30.79
N CYS A 63 -14.82 14.00 -30.47
CA CYS A 63 -16.08 13.49 -31.03
C CYS A 63 -16.67 14.38 -32.12
N ARG A 64 -16.04 15.51 -32.44
CA ARG A 64 -16.52 16.51 -33.41
C ARG A 64 -17.92 17.04 -33.12
N PHE A 65 -18.39 16.93 -31.87
CA PHE A 65 -19.61 17.60 -31.44
C PHE A 65 -19.45 19.11 -31.62
N GLU A 66 -20.42 19.74 -32.26
CA GLU A 66 -20.39 21.13 -32.66
C GLU A 66 -20.84 22.04 -31.50
N TYR A 67 -20.02 23.05 -31.20
CA TYR A 67 -20.30 24.07 -30.20
C TYR A 67 -20.40 25.43 -30.85
N LYS A 68 -21.30 26.28 -30.36
CA LYS A 68 -21.39 27.68 -30.81
C LYS A 68 -20.18 28.48 -30.32
N ARG A 69 -19.91 29.61 -30.97
CA ARG A 69 -18.84 30.55 -30.54
C ARG A 69 -19.02 31.02 -29.10
N SER A 70 -20.26 31.27 -28.68
CA SER A 70 -20.62 31.65 -27.30
C SER A 70 -20.38 30.55 -26.26
N GLU A 71 -20.30 29.28 -26.69
CA GLU A 71 -20.05 28.13 -25.82
C GLU A 71 -18.55 27.82 -25.65
N THR A 72 -17.68 28.72 -26.12
CA THR A 72 -16.24 28.61 -25.89
C THR A 72 -15.96 28.74 -24.38
N PRO A 73 -15.35 27.73 -23.74
CA PRO A 73 -15.22 27.72 -22.29
C PRO A 73 -14.22 28.77 -21.81
N SER A 74 -14.69 29.76 -21.06
CA SER A 74 -13.86 30.83 -20.48
C SER A 74 -13.45 30.54 -19.03
N ARG A 75 -14.30 29.82 -18.29
CA ARG A 75 -14.17 29.57 -16.85
C ARG A 75 -14.06 28.08 -16.56
N TYR A 76 -13.43 27.76 -15.44
CA TYR A 76 -13.25 26.39 -14.96
C TYR A 76 -14.38 26.01 -14.00
N TYR A 77 -15.19 25.02 -14.36
CA TYR A 77 -16.31 24.54 -13.55
C TYR A 77 -16.15 23.07 -13.17
N CYS A 78 -16.84 22.65 -12.09
CA CYS A 78 -17.06 21.24 -11.79
C CYS A 78 -17.70 20.50 -12.98
N TYR A 79 -17.63 19.16 -13.00
CA TYR A 79 -18.37 18.36 -13.98
C TYR A 79 -19.87 18.66 -14.03
N CYS A 80 -20.44 19.08 -12.90
CA CYS A 80 -21.84 19.47 -12.76
C CYS A 80 -22.20 20.87 -13.29
N GLY A 81 -21.22 21.72 -13.59
CA GLY A 81 -21.42 23.14 -13.94
C GLY A 81 -21.83 24.07 -12.78
N LYS A 82 -22.09 23.56 -11.56
CA LYS A 82 -22.60 24.35 -10.42
C LYS A 82 -21.56 25.25 -9.75
N VAL A 83 -20.34 24.75 -9.58
CA VAL A 83 -19.29 25.43 -8.81
C VAL A 83 -18.15 25.80 -9.74
N GLU A 84 -17.82 27.09 -9.78
CA GLU A 84 -16.63 27.63 -10.43
C GLU A 84 -15.41 27.36 -9.54
N ASN A 85 -14.29 26.92 -10.13
CA ASN A 85 -13.06 26.56 -9.42
C ASN A 85 -13.30 25.61 -8.23
N PRO A 86 -13.74 24.36 -8.46
CA PRO A 86 -14.05 23.43 -7.38
C PRO A 86 -12.85 23.20 -6.45
N PRO A 87 -13.09 23.06 -5.13
CA PRO A 87 -12.04 22.91 -4.13
C PRO A 87 -11.23 21.63 -4.34
N LEU A 88 -9.93 21.70 -4.01
CA LEU A 88 -9.01 20.56 -4.09
C LEU A 88 -9.09 19.76 -2.79
N ASP A 89 -9.91 18.71 -2.77
CA ASP A 89 -9.97 17.76 -1.65
C ASP A 89 -9.37 16.41 -2.08
N PRO A 90 -8.44 15.81 -1.30
CA PRO A 90 -7.89 14.48 -1.57
C PRO A 90 -8.92 13.34 -1.65
N TRP A 91 -10.06 13.46 -0.95
CA TRP A 91 -11.11 12.45 -0.83
C TRP A 91 -12.24 12.59 -1.84
N LEU A 92 -12.36 13.76 -2.48
CA LEU A 92 -13.34 13.99 -3.54
C LEU A 92 -12.76 13.59 -4.90
N VAL A 93 -13.66 13.29 -5.84
CA VAL A 93 -13.24 13.05 -7.23
C VAL A 93 -12.58 14.32 -7.76
N PRO A 94 -11.38 14.26 -8.37
CA PRO A 94 -10.71 15.43 -8.90
C PRO A 94 -11.62 16.23 -9.84
N HIS A 95 -11.60 17.56 -9.72
CA HIS A 95 -12.46 18.47 -10.51
C HIS A 95 -13.97 18.33 -10.25
N SER A 96 -14.38 17.60 -9.20
CA SER A 96 -15.76 17.58 -8.71
C SER A 96 -15.94 18.56 -7.54
N CYS A 97 -17.16 19.05 -7.32
CA CYS A 97 -17.46 19.95 -6.21
C CYS A 97 -17.97 19.26 -4.94
N GLY A 98 -18.06 17.92 -4.94
CA GLY A 98 -18.63 17.15 -3.82
C GLY A 98 -20.15 17.31 -3.59
N GLN A 99 -20.86 18.19 -4.31
CA GLN A 99 -22.32 18.34 -4.20
C GLN A 99 -23.08 17.31 -5.07
N ILE A 100 -24.37 17.15 -4.80
CA ILE A 100 -25.28 16.34 -5.62
C ILE A 100 -25.37 16.94 -7.03
N CYS A 101 -25.24 16.07 -8.03
CA CYS A 101 -25.08 16.42 -9.44
C CYS A 101 -26.28 17.17 -10.02
N GLU A 102 -27.50 16.72 -9.75
CA GLU A 102 -28.80 17.28 -10.21
C GLU A 102 -28.95 17.49 -11.73
N ARG A 103 -27.99 17.06 -12.55
CA ARG A 103 -28.12 17.07 -14.01
C ARG A 103 -29.32 16.22 -14.44
N GLU A 104 -30.04 16.67 -15.46
CA GLU A 104 -31.12 15.90 -16.06
C GLU A 104 -30.57 14.65 -16.76
N PHE A 105 -31.26 13.53 -16.59
CA PHE A 105 -30.92 12.31 -17.32
C PHE A 105 -31.22 12.50 -18.82
N LYS A 106 -30.40 11.88 -19.68
CA LYS A 106 -30.65 11.79 -21.12
C LYS A 106 -30.98 10.33 -21.46
N PRO A 107 -32.19 10.00 -21.97
CA PRO A 107 -33.30 10.89 -22.35
C PRO A 107 -34.01 11.55 -21.15
N PRO A 108 -34.60 12.75 -21.33
CA PRO A 108 -35.26 13.48 -20.25
C PRO A 108 -36.44 12.67 -19.72
N CYS A 109 -36.42 12.38 -18.42
CA CYS A 109 -37.45 11.59 -17.75
C CYS A 109 -38.14 12.34 -16.61
N GLY A 110 -37.90 13.66 -16.48
CA GLY A 110 -38.41 14.48 -15.37
C GLY A 110 -37.69 14.25 -14.03
N HIS A 111 -36.66 13.41 -14.00
CA HIS A 111 -35.86 13.14 -12.81
C HIS A 111 -34.44 13.71 -12.94
N LYS A 112 -33.89 14.14 -11.80
CA LYS A 112 -32.53 14.69 -11.68
C LYS A 112 -31.56 13.66 -11.09
N CYS A 113 -30.28 13.77 -11.45
CA CYS A 113 -29.22 12.90 -10.94
C CYS A 113 -28.98 13.12 -9.44
N LEU A 114 -29.05 12.05 -8.64
CA LEU A 114 -28.84 12.08 -7.18
C LEU A 114 -27.41 11.69 -6.76
N LEU A 115 -26.54 11.35 -7.72
CA LEU A 115 -25.14 11.05 -7.41
C LEU A 115 -24.37 12.32 -7.08
N LEU A 116 -23.29 12.20 -6.31
CA LEU A 116 -22.30 13.27 -6.17
C LEU A 116 -21.73 13.64 -7.54
N CYS A 117 -21.24 14.87 -7.67
CA CYS A 117 -20.62 15.39 -8.89
C CYS A 117 -19.58 14.40 -9.43
N HIS A 118 -19.84 13.87 -10.61
CA HIS A 118 -19.07 12.76 -11.18
C HIS A 118 -18.64 13.06 -12.62
N PRO A 119 -17.48 12.52 -13.05
CA PRO A 119 -17.06 12.58 -14.44
C PRO A 119 -17.96 11.70 -15.30
N GLY A 120 -18.09 12.03 -16.58
CA GLY A 120 -18.85 11.22 -17.52
C GLY A 120 -20.36 11.50 -17.56
N PRO A 121 -21.09 10.75 -18.42
CA PRO A 121 -22.55 10.83 -18.51
C PRO A 121 -23.21 10.35 -17.22
N CYS A 122 -24.37 10.94 -16.89
CA CYS A 122 -25.19 10.44 -15.79
C CYS A 122 -25.67 9.02 -16.09
N PRO A 123 -25.63 8.08 -15.13
CA PRO A 123 -26.16 6.74 -15.32
C PRO A 123 -27.68 6.77 -15.58
N PRO A 124 -28.29 5.70 -16.10
CA PRO A 124 -29.74 5.66 -16.29
C PRO A 124 -30.50 5.90 -14.99
N CYS A 125 -31.66 6.56 -15.09
CA CYS A 125 -32.47 6.94 -13.93
C CYS A 125 -32.85 5.72 -13.06
N PRO A 126 -32.48 5.70 -11.76
CA PRO A 126 -32.76 4.58 -10.87
C PRO A 126 -34.18 4.60 -10.29
N LYS A 127 -34.95 5.70 -10.45
CA LYS A 127 -36.29 5.81 -9.89
C LYS A 127 -37.23 4.78 -10.49
N MET A 128 -38.09 4.21 -9.64
CA MET A 128 -39.14 3.29 -10.03
C MET A 128 -40.40 4.08 -10.41
N VAL A 129 -41.00 3.74 -11.55
CA VAL A 129 -42.24 4.29 -12.07
C VAL A 129 -43.20 3.14 -12.39
N THR A 130 -44.49 3.34 -12.17
CA THR A 130 -45.52 2.36 -12.53
C THR A 130 -45.84 2.49 -14.01
N THR A 131 -45.53 1.47 -14.81
CA THR A 131 -45.76 1.52 -16.27
C THR A 131 -46.58 0.34 -16.73
N THR A 132 -47.46 0.61 -17.70
CA THR A 132 -48.27 -0.42 -18.36
C THR A 132 -47.50 -1.02 -19.53
N CYS A 133 -47.80 -2.28 -19.83
CA CYS A 133 -47.23 -2.96 -20.98
C CYS A 133 -47.69 -2.31 -22.30
N HIS A 134 -46.93 -2.45 -23.39
CA HIS A 134 -47.33 -2.03 -24.75
C HIS A 134 -48.72 -2.54 -25.18
N CYS A 135 -49.18 -3.68 -24.67
CA CYS A 135 -50.52 -4.20 -24.95
C CYS A 135 -51.64 -3.57 -24.10
N LYS A 136 -51.30 -2.84 -23.02
CA LYS A 136 -52.22 -2.30 -21.99
C LYS A 136 -53.10 -3.33 -21.27
N LYS A 137 -53.02 -4.63 -21.62
CA LYS A 137 -53.78 -5.73 -21.01
C LYS A 137 -53.19 -6.23 -19.69
N ALA A 138 -51.86 -6.14 -19.53
CA ALA A 138 -51.19 -6.56 -18.30
C ALA A 138 -51.30 -5.48 -17.21
N LYS A 139 -51.44 -5.91 -15.94
CA LYS A 139 -51.47 -5.00 -14.78
C LYS A 139 -50.22 -4.11 -14.76
N PRO A 140 -50.32 -2.84 -14.35
CA PRO A 140 -49.17 -1.95 -14.20
C PRO A 140 -48.14 -2.56 -13.23
N VAL A 141 -46.87 -2.61 -13.64
CA VAL A 141 -45.78 -3.15 -12.80
C VAL A 141 -44.80 -2.03 -12.51
N PRO A 142 -44.27 -1.91 -11.27
CA PRO A 142 -43.21 -0.95 -10.96
C PRO A 142 -41.93 -1.34 -11.69
N ARG A 143 -41.41 -0.46 -12.55
CA ARG A 143 -40.16 -0.64 -13.30
C ARG A 143 -39.27 0.59 -13.20
N ARG A 144 -37.98 0.40 -13.45
CA ARG A 144 -37.04 1.53 -13.50
C ARG A 144 -37.45 2.48 -14.62
N CYS A 145 -37.33 3.78 -14.38
CA CYS A 145 -37.72 4.82 -15.33
C CYS A 145 -36.97 4.71 -16.68
N SER A 146 -35.71 4.29 -16.66
CA SER A 146 -34.94 4.00 -17.88
C SER A 146 -35.51 2.83 -18.70
N ALA A 147 -36.24 1.92 -18.06
CA ALA A 147 -36.89 0.75 -18.66
C ALA A 147 -38.42 0.86 -18.55
N LYS A 148 -38.95 2.07 -18.76
CA LYS A 148 -40.39 2.36 -18.71
C LYS A 148 -41.18 1.53 -19.73
N GLU A 149 -40.59 1.29 -20.90
CA GLU A 149 -41.19 0.54 -22.00
C GLU A 149 -40.98 -0.96 -21.80
N TRP A 150 -42.07 -1.74 -21.83
CA TRP A 150 -41.98 -3.18 -21.67
C TRP A 150 -43.12 -3.96 -22.30
N SER A 151 -42.82 -5.21 -22.64
CA SER A 151 -43.76 -6.20 -23.12
C SER A 151 -43.98 -7.34 -22.13
N CYS A 152 -45.23 -7.80 -22.01
CA CYS A 152 -45.62 -8.89 -21.12
C CYS A 152 -45.33 -10.29 -21.68
N ARG A 153 -44.74 -10.36 -22.89
CA ARG A 153 -44.42 -11.59 -23.65
C ARG A 153 -45.62 -12.50 -23.99
N LEU A 154 -46.83 -12.15 -23.54
CA LEU A 154 -48.07 -12.76 -24.02
C LEU A 154 -48.27 -12.43 -25.51
N PRO A 155 -48.95 -13.30 -26.27
CA PRO A 155 -49.29 -13.03 -27.66
C PRO A 155 -50.11 -11.74 -27.74
N CYS A 156 -49.79 -10.89 -28.72
CA CYS A 156 -50.38 -9.56 -28.85
C CYS A 156 -51.92 -9.64 -29.00
N GLY A 157 -52.38 -10.57 -29.83
CA GLY A 157 -53.81 -10.84 -30.05
C GLY A 157 -54.58 -9.68 -30.69
N ARG A 158 -53.89 -8.66 -31.21
CA ARG A 158 -54.50 -7.61 -32.05
C ARG A 158 -54.84 -8.19 -33.42
N LEU A 159 -55.96 -7.76 -34.00
CA LEU A 159 -56.32 -8.09 -35.37
C LEU A 159 -55.26 -7.52 -36.33
N LEU A 160 -54.72 -8.36 -37.22
CA LEU A 160 -53.81 -7.92 -38.27
C LEU A 160 -54.59 -7.14 -39.36
N LEU A 161 -53.87 -6.41 -40.21
CA LEU A 161 -54.46 -5.62 -41.32
C LEU A 161 -55.37 -6.42 -42.26
N CYS A 162 -55.24 -7.75 -42.27
CA CYS A 162 -56.10 -8.64 -43.04
C CYS A 162 -57.51 -8.83 -42.48
N GLY A 163 -57.82 -8.35 -41.26
CA GLY A 163 -59.15 -8.46 -40.65
C GLY A 163 -59.54 -9.88 -40.17
N GLN A 164 -58.85 -10.93 -40.62
CA GLN A 164 -59.21 -12.33 -40.30
C GLN A 164 -58.25 -13.02 -39.33
N HIS A 165 -56.98 -12.59 -39.27
CA HIS A 165 -55.96 -13.23 -38.44
C HIS A 165 -55.53 -12.35 -37.26
N THR A 166 -55.28 -12.98 -36.11
CA THR A 166 -54.74 -12.33 -34.92
C THR A 166 -53.22 -12.42 -34.88
N CYS A 167 -52.59 -11.41 -34.27
CA CYS A 167 -51.14 -11.37 -34.11
C CYS A 167 -50.67 -12.38 -33.05
N GLU A 168 -50.01 -13.44 -33.50
CA GLU A 168 -49.39 -14.49 -32.66
C GLU A 168 -48.02 -14.08 -32.09
N ASN A 169 -47.43 -12.98 -32.59
CA ASN A 169 -46.15 -12.49 -32.08
C ASN A 169 -46.26 -12.06 -30.61
N PRO A 170 -45.18 -12.25 -29.81
CA PRO A 170 -45.13 -11.74 -28.46
C PRO A 170 -45.35 -10.24 -28.46
N CYS A 171 -45.94 -9.73 -27.39
CA CYS A 171 -46.23 -8.30 -27.26
C CYS A 171 -45.01 -7.45 -27.65
N HIS A 172 -45.21 -6.53 -28.59
CA HIS A 172 -44.17 -5.72 -29.20
C HIS A 172 -44.59 -4.25 -29.20
N ALA A 173 -43.60 -3.36 -29.37
CA ALA A 173 -43.85 -1.94 -29.59
C ALA A 173 -44.34 -1.72 -31.04
N GLY A 174 -45.25 -0.75 -31.24
CA GLY A 174 -45.75 -0.35 -32.56
C GLY A 174 -46.87 -1.22 -33.16
N ASN A 175 -47.10 -1.03 -34.46
CA ASN A 175 -48.10 -1.76 -35.26
C ASN A 175 -47.64 -3.19 -35.54
N CYS A 176 -48.59 -4.13 -35.64
CA CYS A 176 -48.29 -5.52 -35.94
C CYS A 176 -47.75 -5.69 -37.36
N GLN A 177 -46.83 -6.63 -37.54
CA GLN A 177 -46.29 -6.98 -38.86
C GLN A 177 -47.42 -7.44 -39.80
N PRO A 178 -47.28 -7.23 -41.12
CA PRO A 178 -48.23 -7.73 -42.12
C PRO A 178 -48.44 -9.25 -41.97
N CYS A 179 -49.66 -9.72 -42.25
CA CYS A 179 -49.97 -11.14 -42.13
C CYS A 179 -49.14 -11.97 -43.12
N PRO A 180 -48.33 -12.96 -42.66
CA PRO A 180 -47.51 -13.80 -43.53
C PRO A 180 -48.32 -14.92 -44.20
N ARG A 181 -49.57 -15.14 -43.79
CA ARG A 181 -50.41 -16.19 -44.38
C ARG A 181 -50.84 -15.79 -45.77
N VAL A 182 -50.91 -16.78 -46.65
CA VAL A 182 -51.52 -16.64 -47.97
C VAL A 182 -53.02 -16.93 -47.87
N SER A 183 -53.84 -16.15 -48.56
CA SER A 183 -55.27 -16.44 -48.73
C SER A 183 -55.63 -16.41 -50.21
N LYS A 184 -56.61 -17.22 -50.60
CA LYS A 184 -57.18 -17.19 -51.96
C LYS A 184 -58.00 -15.93 -52.10
N GLN A 185 -57.49 -14.95 -52.83
CA GLN A 185 -58.15 -13.66 -53.04
C GLN A 185 -58.69 -13.60 -54.46
N ARG A 186 -59.95 -13.18 -54.61
CA ARG A 186 -60.56 -12.91 -55.91
C ARG A 186 -60.13 -11.52 -56.39
N CYS A 187 -59.79 -11.42 -57.67
CA CYS A 187 -59.55 -10.15 -58.36
C CYS A 187 -60.72 -9.19 -58.09
N ILE A 188 -60.46 -7.88 -58.07
CA ILE A 188 -61.53 -6.86 -58.03
C ILE A 188 -62.54 -7.06 -59.18
N CYS A 189 -62.07 -7.55 -60.33
CA CYS A 189 -62.88 -7.93 -61.48
C CYS A 189 -63.70 -9.23 -61.34
N GLY A 190 -63.42 -10.04 -60.30
CA GLY A 190 -64.05 -11.33 -60.05
C GLY A 190 -63.61 -12.50 -60.95
N ARG A 191 -62.79 -12.25 -61.98
CA ARG A 191 -62.42 -13.24 -63.03
C ARG A 191 -61.30 -14.20 -62.68
N GLN A 192 -60.36 -13.78 -61.84
CA GLN A 192 -59.23 -14.61 -61.42
C GLN A 192 -59.18 -14.72 -59.89
N THR A 193 -58.77 -15.88 -59.41
CA THR A 193 -58.47 -16.12 -58.00
C THR A 193 -57.01 -16.50 -57.91
N ALA A 194 -56.23 -15.75 -57.14
CA ALA A 194 -54.80 -15.99 -56.95
C ALA A 194 -54.50 -16.14 -55.45
N GLU A 195 -53.53 -17.00 -55.13
CA GLU A 195 -53.01 -17.12 -53.77
C GLU A 195 -52.03 -15.97 -53.52
N ARG A 196 -52.41 -15.07 -52.61
CA ARG A 196 -51.62 -13.87 -52.29
C ARG A 196 -51.55 -13.68 -50.79
N LEU A 197 -50.58 -12.87 -50.35
CA LEU A 197 -50.44 -12.52 -48.95
C LEU A 197 -51.72 -11.83 -48.45
N CYS A 198 -52.23 -12.33 -47.33
CA CYS A 198 -53.46 -11.86 -46.70
C CYS A 198 -53.35 -10.36 -46.29
N ALA A 199 -52.13 -9.83 -46.18
CA ALA A 199 -51.85 -8.42 -45.90
C ALA A 199 -52.43 -7.42 -46.91
N SER A 200 -52.68 -7.83 -48.16
CA SER A 200 -53.19 -6.95 -49.22
C SER A 200 -54.52 -7.49 -49.76
N PRO A 201 -55.67 -7.22 -49.12
CA PRO A 201 -56.97 -7.79 -49.49
C PRO A 201 -57.50 -7.35 -50.87
N GLN A 202 -57.01 -6.25 -51.42
CA GLN A 202 -57.40 -5.75 -52.74
C GLN A 202 -56.31 -6.06 -53.76
N TRP A 203 -56.66 -6.76 -54.83
CA TRP A 203 -55.73 -7.02 -55.94
C TRP A 203 -56.43 -6.94 -57.31
N GLN A 204 -55.72 -6.37 -58.27
CA GLN A 204 -56.10 -6.25 -59.67
C GLN A 204 -55.25 -7.22 -60.49
N CYS A 205 -55.84 -7.94 -61.44
CA CYS A 205 -55.09 -8.79 -62.36
C CYS A 205 -54.58 -7.98 -63.56
N ASP A 206 -53.54 -8.46 -64.23
CA ASP A 206 -52.97 -7.77 -65.39
C ASP A 206 -53.79 -7.96 -66.69
N GLN A 207 -55.01 -8.50 -66.57
CA GLN A 207 -55.90 -8.73 -67.71
C GLN A 207 -56.65 -7.45 -68.09
N VAL A 208 -56.75 -7.20 -69.38
CA VAL A 208 -57.59 -6.15 -69.94
C VAL A 208 -59.07 -6.43 -69.64
N CYS A 209 -59.83 -5.38 -69.31
CA CYS A 209 -61.23 -5.52 -68.91
C CYS A 209 -62.10 -6.08 -70.05
N GLY A 210 -61.89 -5.65 -71.29
CA GLY A 210 -62.51 -6.24 -72.49
C GLY A 210 -64.04 -6.11 -72.58
N LYS A 211 -64.70 -5.46 -71.61
CA LYS A 211 -66.15 -5.18 -71.68
C LYS A 211 -66.44 -4.20 -72.82
N ALA A 212 -67.53 -4.40 -73.54
CA ALA A 212 -67.98 -3.45 -74.55
C ALA A 212 -68.28 -2.10 -73.88
N LEU A 213 -67.64 -1.04 -74.40
CA LEU A 213 -67.90 0.33 -73.98
C LEU A 213 -69.29 0.76 -74.50
N PRO A 214 -69.90 1.84 -73.95
CA PRO A 214 -71.23 2.29 -74.34
C PRO A 214 -71.40 2.57 -75.85
N CYS A 215 -70.30 2.72 -76.59
CA CYS A 215 -70.29 2.94 -78.03
C CYS A 215 -70.54 1.68 -78.89
N GLY A 216 -70.64 0.48 -78.29
CA GLY A 216 -70.92 -0.78 -79.00
C GLY A 216 -69.79 -1.35 -79.86
N ASN A 217 -68.88 -0.51 -80.36
CA ASN A 217 -67.83 -0.89 -81.31
C ASN A 217 -66.43 -1.04 -80.71
N HIS A 218 -66.23 -0.68 -79.43
CA HIS A 218 -64.92 -0.74 -78.77
C HIS A 218 -65.00 -1.45 -77.42
N THR A 219 -63.95 -2.21 -77.11
CA THR A 219 -63.79 -2.88 -75.82
C THR A 219 -62.89 -2.08 -74.88
N CYS A 220 -63.12 -2.15 -73.58
CA CYS A 220 -62.30 -1.48 -72.57
C CYS A 220 -60.86 -2.01 -72.58
N GLU A 221 -59.90 -1.16 -72.94
CA GLU A 221 -58.46 -1.45 -72.96
C GLU A 221 -57.78 -1.28 -71.59
N GLN A 222 -58.49 -0.79 -70.58
CA GLN A 222 -57.91 -0.64 -69.24
C GLN A 222 -57.63 -2.00 -68.60
N VAL A 223 -56.45 -2.11 -67.98
CA VAL A 223 -56.11 -3.22 -67.07
C VAL A 223 -57.12 -3.22 -65.92
N CYS A 224 -57.59 -4.40 -65.53
CA CYS A 224 -58.58 -4.64 -64.48
C CYS A 224 -58.74 -3.49 -63.47
N HIS A 225 -59.89 -2.80 -63.52
CA HIS A 225 -60.20 -1.68 -62.64
C HIS A 225 -61.47 -1.97 -61.81
N ALA A 226 -61.65 -1.21 -60.72
CA ALA A 226 -62.90 -1.18 -59.97
C ALA A 226 -63.92 -0.25 -60.66
N GLY A 227 -65.20 -0.63 -60.73
CA GLY A 227 -66.29 0.23 -61.25
C GLY A 227 -66.71 -0.02 -62.71
N PRO A 228 -67.73 0.71 -63.22
CA PRO A 228 -68.16 0.63 -64.61
C PRO A 228 -67.08 1.15 -65.56
N CYS A 229 -66.99 0.58 -66.77
CA CYS A 229 -66.07 1.09 -67.79
C CYS A 229 -66.58 2.47 -68.25
N GLY A 230 -65.72 3.49 -68.20
CA GLY A 230 -66.10 4.85 -68.60
C GLY A 230 -66.45 4.97 -70.09
N ASP A 231 -66.70 6.19 -70.54
CA ASP A 231 -67.01 6.45 -71.94
C ASP A 231 -65.87 6.04 -72.88
N CYS A 232 -66.22 5.73 -74.12
CA CYS A 232 -65.24 5.36 -75.13
C CYS A 232 -64.24 6.50 -75.35
N PRO A 233 -62.91 6.28 -75.17
CA PRO A 233 -61.91 7.31 -75.41
C PRO A 233 -61.83 7.74 -76.88
N ARG A 234 -62.44 6.95 -77.78
CA ARG A 234 -62.63 7.27 -79.20
C ARG A 234 -64.01 7.86 -79.53
N SER A 235 -64.90 8.02 -78.57
CA SER A 235 -66.18 8.73 -78.76
C SER A 235 -66.09 10.14 -78.20
N GLY A 236 -66.63 11.11 -78.93
CA GLY A 236 -66.67 12.52 -78.53
C GLY A 236 -65.77 13.42 -79.38
N LYS A 237 -65.42 14.58 -78.83
CA LYS A 237 -64.62 15.61 -79.52
C LYS A 237 -63.15 15.16 -79.57
N ARG A 238 -62.70 14.61 -80.69
CA ARG A 238 -61.30 14.18 -80.89
C ARG A 238 -60.54 15.27 -81.62
N SER A 239 -59.34 15.60 -81.16
CA SER A 239 -58.48 16.60 -81.81
C SER A 239 -57.55 15.98 -82.86
N CYS A 240 -57.09 16.78 -83.81
CA CYS A 240 -56.01 16.40 -84.74
C CYS A 240 -54.82 15.85 -83.92
N PRO A 241 -53.92 15.06 -84.53
CA PRO A 241 -52.67 14.66 -83.89
C PRO A 241 -51.89 15.84 -83.29
N CYS A 242 -52.03 17.05 -83.83
CA CYS A 242 -51.45 18.30 -83.33
C CYS A 242 -52.20 19.01 -82.19
N GLY A 243 -53.42 18.62 -81.83
CA GLY A 243 -54.27 19.28 -80.84
C GLY A 243 -55.00 20.56 -81.30
N LYS A 244 -54.64 21.16 -82.44
CA LYS A 244 -55.16 22.44 -82.93
C LYS A 244 -56.61 22.41 -83.41
N SER A 245 -57.01 21.36 -84.14
CA SER A 245 -58.36 21.23 -84.73
C SER A 245 -59.16 20.19 -83.96
N LYS A 246 -60.44 20.45 -83.65
CA LYS A 246 -61.34 19.50 -82.96
C LYS A 246 -62.40 19.00 -83.94
N PHE A 247 -62.55 17.69 -84.05
CA PHE A 247 -63.54 17.02 -84.89
C PHE A 247 -64.49 16.20 -84.02
N THR A 248 -65.77 16.17 -84.37
CA THR A 248 -66.76 15.28 -83.74
C THR A 248 -67.04 14.17 -84.75
N LEU A 249 -66.33 13.05 -84.62
CA LEU A 249 -66.47 11.91 -85.53
C LEU A 249 -66.98 10.67 -84.77
N PRO A 250 -67.69 9.75 -85.44
CA PRO A 250 -68.00 8.44 -84.90
C PRO A 250 -66.73 7.71 -84.47
N CYS A 251 -66.82 6.86 -83.45
CA CYS A 251 -65.65 6.16 -82.91
C CYS A 251 -64.97 5.21 -83.91
N THR A 252 -65.63 4.88 -85.03
CA THR A 252 -65.14 4.03 -86.12
C THR A 252 -64.24 4.76 -87.11
N GLU A 253 -64.26 6.10 -87.12
CA GLU A 253 -63.49 6.90 -88.06
C GLU A 253 -62.27 7.51 -87.39
N ASP A 254 -61.18 7.54 -88.14
CA ASP A 254 -59.93 8.15 -87.72
C ASP A 254 -59.91 9.65 -87.99
N VAL A 255 -59.41 10.44 -87.04
CA VAL A 255 -59.35 11.90 -87.17
C VAL A 255 -58.37 12.32 -88.27
N PRO A 256 -58.77 13.14 -89.25
CA PRO A 256 -57.87 13.61 -90.29
C PRO A 256 -56.76 14.51 -89.72
N THR A 257 -55.61 14.54 -90.40
CA THR A 257 -54.55 15.51 -90.13
C THR A 257 -55.02 16.89 -90.59
N CYS A 258 -54.83 17.94 -89.78
CA CYS A 258 -55.39 19.27 -90.08
C CYS A 258 -54.65 20.05 -91.19
N GLY A 259 -53.58 19.51 -91.76
CA GLY A 259 -52.77 20.18 -92.77
C GLY A 259 -51.80 21.25 -92.25
N ASP A 260 -52.06 21.84 -91.06
CA ASP A 260 -51.21 22.86 -90.44
C ASP A 260 -49.90 22.31 -89.84
N SER A 261 -48.96 23.20 -89.49
CA SER A 261 -47.74 22.84 -88.76
C SER A 261 -48.07 22.15 -87.43
N CYS A 262 -47.33 21.10 -87.09
CA CYS A 262 -47.55 20.31 -85.90
C CYS A 262 -47.34 21.13 -84.61
N ASP A 263 -46.35 22.02 -84.59
CA ASP A 263 -45.94 22.92 -83.48
C ASP A 263 -45.73 22.26 -82.11
N LYS A 264 -45.79 20.92 -82.03
CA LYS A 264 -45.45 20.17 -80.82
C LYS A 264 -43.98 20.38 -80.48
N VAL A 265 -43.71 20.57 -79.19
CA VAL A 265 -42.35 20.66 -78.68
C VAL A 265 -41.66 19.32 -78.92
N LEU A 266 -40.55 19.35 -79.67
CA LEU A 266 -39.71 18.18 -79.92
C LEU A 266 -39.04 17.72 -78.61
N GLU A 267 -38.52 16.50 -78.56
CA GLU A 267 -37.84 15.95 -77.35
C GLU A 267 -36.74 16.86 -76.77
N CYS A 268 -36.16 17.74 -77.59
CA CYS A 268 -35.20 18.75 -77.14
C CYS A 268 -35.78 19.83 -76.20
N GLY A 269 -37.10 19.90 -75.99
CA GLY A 269 -37.76 20.81 -75.04
C GLY A 269 -37.80 22.29 -75.44
N ILE A 270 -36.99 22.71 -76.40
CA ILE A 270 -36.81 24.12 -76.79
C ILE A 270 -37.42 24.41 -78.18
N HIS A 271 -37.37 23.45 -79.12
CA HIS A 271 -37.83 23.68 -80.50
C HIS A 271 -39.16 23.01 -80.79
N LYS A 272 -39.98 23.67 -81.62
CA LYS A 272 -41.29 23.19 -82.08
C LYS A 272 -41.16 22.48 -83.44
N CYS A 273 -41.99 21.47 -83.68
CA CYS A 273 -42.02 20.72 -84.94
C CYS A 273 -42.56 21.59 -86.09
N SER A 274 -41.74 21.80 -87.13
CA SER A 274 -42.09 22.57 -88.33
C SER A 274 -42.74 21.74 -89.44
N GLN A 275 -42.88 20.42 -89.26
CA GLN A 275 -43.56 19.57 -90.24
C GLN A 275 -45.09 19.78 -90.19
N ARG A 276 -45.76 19.53 -91.32
CA ARG A 276 -47.22 19.45 -91.37
C ARG A 276 -47.72 18.37 -90.42
N CYS A 277 -48.96 18.50 -89.95
CA CYS A 277 -49.59 17.56 -89.02
C CYS A 277 -49.42 16.13 -89.53
N HIS A 278 -48.66 15.32 -88.80
CA HIS A 278 -48.31 13.96 -89.18
C HIS A 278 -48.78 12.98 -88.09
N ARG A 279 -48.92 11.70 -88.46
CA ARG A 279 -49.23 10.62 -87.52
C ARG A 279 -47.92 9.93 -87.12
N GLY A 280 -47.52 10.03 -85.85
CA GLY A 280 -46.29 9.46 -85.32
C GLY A 280 -45.52 10.45 -84.42
N PRO A 281 -44.42 10.00 -83.78
CA PRO A 281 -43.52 10.90 -83.04
C PRO A 281 -42.86 11.90 -83.98
N CYS A 282 -42.70 13.16 -83.54
CA CYS A 282 -42.08 14.21 -84.35
C CYS A 282 -40.61 13.90 -84.64
N GLU A 283 -40.13 14.24 -85.83
CA GLU A 283 -38.73 14.00 -86.22
C GLU A 283 -37.71 14.72 -85.31
N ILE A 284 -36.50 14.16 -85.24
CA ILE A 284 -35.37 14.71 -84.48
C ILE A 284 -35.08 16.17 -84.87
N CYS A 285 -34.74 16.99 -83.87
CA CYS A 285 -34.42 18.39 -84.11
C CYS A 285 -33.13 18.55 -84.95
N ARG A 286 -33.27 19.10 -86.17
CA ARG A 286 -32.16 19.38 -87.10
C ARG A 286 -31.58 20.80 -86.96
N GLN A 287 -32.11 21.62 -86.05
CA GLN A 287 -31.63 22.98 -85.84
C GLN A 287 -30.22 22.97 -85.21
N GLU A 288 -29.34 23.83 -85.70
CA GLU A 288 -28.00 24.02 -85.16
C GLU A 288 -28.06 24.91 -83.91
N VAL A 289 -27.62 24.38 -82.78
CA VAL A 289 -27.51 25.13 -81.52
C VAL A 289 -26.07 25.17 -81.05
N GLU A 290 -25.68 26.26 -80.40
CA GLU A 290 -24.41 26.32 -79.71
C GLU A 290 -24.51 25.48 -78.43
N LYS A 291 -23.72 24.40 -78.37
CA LYS A 291 -23.67 23.53 -77.19
C LYS A 291 -22.31 23.63 -76.54
N GLN A 292 -22.34 23.69 -75.21
CA GLN A 292 -21.15 23.48 -74.40
C GLN A 292 -20.86 21.98 -74.28
N CYS A 293 -19.58 21.59 -74.27
CA CYS A 293 -19.20 20.19 -74.01
C CYS A 293 -19.80 19.75 -72.68
N ARG A 294 -20.01 18.44 -72.50
CA ARG A 294 -20.37 17.84 -71.20
C ARG A 294 -19.44 18.25 -70.04
N CYS A 295 -18.24 18.75 -70.37
CA CYS A 295 -17.23 19.23 -69.44
C CYS A 295 -17.26 20.73 -69.11
N GLY A 296 -18.10 21.54 -69.77
CA GLY A 296 -18.16 23.00 -69.62
C GLY A 296 -17.05 23.82 -70.31
N LYS A 297 -15.98 23.19 -70.81
CA LYS A 297 -14.75 23.89 -71.25
C LYS A 297 -14.74 24.42 -72.69
N HIS A 298 -15.51 23.83 -73.60
CA HIS A 298 -15.53 24.20 -75.02
C HIS A 298 -16.96 24.34 -75.50
N THR A 299 -17.25 25.34 -76.33
CA THR A 299 -18.52 25.52 -77.04
C THR A 299 -18.33 25.26 -78.54
N LYS A 300 -19.33 24.65 -79.20
CA LYS A 300 -19.34 24.45 -80.66
C LYS A 300 -20.78 24.46 -81.18
N ARG A 301 -21.00 25.02 -82.38
CA ARG A 301 -22.29 24.95 -83.09
C ARG A 301 -22.49 23.56 -83.66
N MET A 302 -23.60 22.90 -83.31
CA MET A 302 -23.90 21.53 -83.74
C MET A 302 -25.40 21.19 -83.67
N PRO A 303 -25.87 20.16 -84.39
CA PRO A 303 -27.28 19.79 -84.40
C PRO A 303 -27.81 19.47 -83.00
N CYS A 304 -29.01 19.96 -82.69
CA CYS A 304 -29.64 19.86 -81.37
C CYS A 304 -29.79 18.43 -80.84
N HIS A 305 -29.92 17.41 -81.70
CA HIS A 305 -30.00 16.01 -81.24
C HIS A 305 -28.64 15.40 -80.84
N LYS A 306 -27.49 15.93 -81.31
CA LYS A 306 -26.17 15.33 -81.02
C LYS A 306 -25.59 15.84 -79.69
N PRO A 307 -25.09 14.95 -78.81
CA PRO A 307 -24.35 15.36 -77.61
C PRO A 307 -22.92 15.81 -77.97
N TYR A 308 -22.42 16.87 -77.33
CA TYR A 308 -21.04 17.35 -77.53
C TYR A 308 -20.07 16.76 -76.49
N LEU A 309 -19.12 15.94 -76.96
CA LEU A 309 -18.02 15.40 -76.16
C LEU A 309 -16.70 15.92 -76.72
N CYS A 310 -15.88 16.57 -75.89
CA CYS A 310 -14.55 17.03 -76.27
C CYS A 310 -13.47 15.94 -76.08
N GLU A 311 -12.29 16.13 -76.67
CA GLU A 311 -11.18 15.18 -76.51
C GLU A 311 -10.29 15.45 -75.29
N THR A 312 -10.58 16.52 -74.53
CA THR A 312 -9.81 16.92 -73.37
C THR A 312 -9.86 15.84 -72.27
N LYS A 313 -8.69 15.32 -71.90
CA LYS A 313 -8.54 14.34 -70.81
C LYS A 313 -8.76 15.03 -69.45
N CYS A 314 -9.48 14.37 -68.56
CA CYS A 314 -9.72 14.88 -67.21
C CYS A 314 -8.46 14.73 -66.33
N THR A 315 -7.95 15.85 -65.81
CA THR A 315 -6.81 15.90 -64.87
C THR A 315 -7.23 15.87 -63.40
N LYS A 316 -8.54 15.84 -63.10
CA LYS A 316 -9.02 15.75 -61.73
C LYS A 316 -8.57 14.44 -61.09
N ILE A 317 -8.07 14.54 -59.87
CA ILE A 317 -7.68 13.40 -59.06
C ILE A 317 -8.97 12.69 -58.61
N ARG A 318 -9.06 11.37 -58.82
CA ARG A 318 -10.19 10.54 -58.39
C ARG A 318 -10.25 10.53 -56.86
N ASP A 319 -11.34 10.02 -56.31
CA ASP A 319 -11.50 9.91 -54.85
C ASP A 319 -10.37 9.18 -54.14
N CYS A 320 -9.59 8.34 -54.80
CA CYS A 320 -8.41 7.76 -54.18
C CYS A 320 -7.26 8.74 -53.86
N GLN A 321 -7.34 10.02 -54.27
CA GLN A 321 -6.31 11.07 -54.15
C GLN A 321 -4.93 10.75 -54.77
N LYS A 322 -4.73 9.54 -55.30
CA LYS A 322 -3.50 9.10 -55.97
C LYS A 322 -3.61 9.03 -57.50
N HIS A 323 -4.76 8.64 -58.02
CA HIS A 323 -4.94 8.37 -59.46
C HIS A 323 -5.76 9.44 -60.15
N GLN A 324 -5.34 9.85 -61.35
CA GLN A 324 -6.04 10.82 -62.19
C GLN A 324 -7.11 10.13 -63.06
N CYS A 325 -8.23 10.81 -63.33
CA CYS A 325 -9.35 10.23 -64.09
C CYS A 325 -9.00 9.87 -65.55
N ARG A 326 -8.17 10.68 -66.24
CA ARG A 326 -7.69 10.50 -67.63
C ARG A 326 -8.76 10.29 -68.72
N ARG A 327 -10.06 10.24 -68.38
CA ARG A 327 -11.19 10.04 -69.31
C ARG A 327 -11.44 11.30 -70.15
N LYS A 328 -11.75 11.13 -71.45
CA LYS A 328 -12.12 12.21 -72.37
C LYS A 328 -13.51 12.77 -71.99
N CYS A 329 -13.65 14.10 -71.92
CA CYS A 329 -14.89 14.83 -71.58
C CYS A 329 -15.64 14.35 -70.31
N CYS A 330 -15.00 14.41 -69.14
CA CYS A 330 -15.63 14.01 -67.87
C CYS A 330 -16.49 15.13 -67.24
N SER A 331 -17.74 14.84 -66.85
CA SER A 331 -18.70 15.76 -66.21
C SER A 331 -18.44 16.03 -64.72
N GLY A 332 -17.19 15.98 -64.25
CA GLY A 332 -16.84 16.21 -62.84
C GLY A 332 -17.11 15.04 -61.88
N ASN A 333 -18.19 14.26 -62.08
CA ASN A 333 -18.45 13.02 -61.34
C ASN A 333 -17.61 11.87 -61.91
N CYS A 334 -16.43 11.64 -61.33
CA CYS A 334 -15.52 10.55 -61.72
C CYS A 334 -15.87 9.28 -60.93
N PRO A 335 -16.02 8.11 -61.56
CA PRO A 335 -16.32 6.86 -60.84
C PRO A 335 -15.17 6.43 -59.91
N PRO A 336 -15.46 5.60 -58.88
CA PRO A 336 -14.47 5.07 -57.94
C PRO A 336 -13.30 4.40 -58.65
N CYS A 337 -12.12 4.36 -58.03
CA CYS A 337 -10.92 3.86 -58.68
C CYS A 337 -10.91 2.32 -58.77
N ASP A 338 -10.85 1.78 -59.99
CA ASP A 338 -10.86 0.33 -60.29
C ASP A 338 -9.49 -0.34 -60.10
N GLN A 339 -8.47 0.40 -59.67
CA GLN A 339 -7.14 -0.14 -59.42
C GLN A 339 -7.09 -0.87 -58.08
N VAL A 340 -6.39 -2.01 -58.02
CA VAL A 340 -6.12 -2.71 -56.76
C VAL A 340 -5.18 -1.88 -55.86
N CYS A 341 -5.38 -1.94 -54.55
CA CYS A 341 -4.61 -1.13 -53.60
C CYS A 341 -3.12 -1.53 -53.56
N GLY A 342 -2.81 -2.85 -53.55
CA GLY A 342 -1.45 -3.39 -53.65
C GLY A 342 -0.51 -3.09 -52.46
N ARG A 343 -0.93 -2.26 -51.50
CA ARG A 343 -0.16 -1.94 -50.29
C ARG A 343 0.00 -3.19 -49.42
N THR A 344 1.17 -3.34 -48.80
CA THR A 344 1.44 -4.40 -47.83
C THR A 344 0.51 -4.24 -46.63
N LEU A 345 -0.24 -5.29 -46.30
CA LEU A 345 -1.16 -5.30 -45.16
C LEU A 345 -0.40 -5.27 -43.84
N GLY A 346 -1.10 -4.97 -42.73
CA GLY A 346 -0.51 -4.97 -41.39
C GLY A 346 0.13 -6.30 -40.97
N CYS A 347 -0.20 -7.41 -41.64
CA CYS A 347 0.42 -8.73 -41.44
C CYS A 347 1.80 -8.88 -42.08
N ARG A 348 2.27 -7.92 -42.90
CA ARG A 348 3.54 -7.91 -43.65
C ARG A 348 3.79 -9.05 -44.64
N ASN A 349 2.98 -10.11 -44.60
CA ASN A 349 3.10 -11.27 -45.46
C ASN A 349 2.21 -11.18 -46.71
N HIS A 350 1.13 -10.39 -46.68
CA HIS A 350 0.15 -10.31 -47.77
C HIS A 350 -0.04 -8.87 -48.29
N LYS A 351 -0.34 -8.73 -49.59
CA LYS A 351 -0.68 -7.46 -50.26
C LYS A 351 -2.20 -7.28 -50.29
N CYS A 352 -2.69 -6.05 -50.18
CA CYS A 352 -4.13 -5.75 -50.15
C CYS A 352 -4.82 -6.10 -51.49
N PRO A 353 -5.77 -7.06 -51.52
CA PRO A 353 -6.50 -7.44 -52.74
C PRO A 353 -7.68 -6.50 -53.05
N SER A 354 -8.05 -5.61 -52.13
CA SER A 354 -9.18 -4.70 -52.31
C SER A 354 -8.90 -3.61 -53.34
N GLY A 355 -9.97 -3.10 -53.97
CA GLY A 355 -9.93 -1.89 -54.78
C GLY A 355 -9.38 -0.69 -54.01
N CYS A 356 -8.89 0.32 -54.73
CA CYS A 356 -8.20 1.47 -54.16
C CYS A 356 -9.13 2.21 -53.19
N HIS A 357 -8.75 2.24 -51.92
CA HIS A 357 -9.52 2.84 -50.85
C HIS A 357 -8.74 3.98 -50.17
N ARG A 358 -9.46 4.88 -49.51
CA ARG A 358 -8.87 5.92 -48.65
C ARG A 358 -8.53 5.31 -47.28
N GLY A 359 -7.42 5.73 -46.67
CA GLY A 359 -7.01 5.26 -45.33
C GLY A 359 -6.10 4.01 -45.32
N SER A 360 -5.95 3.40 -44.14
CA SER A 360 -5.21 2.15 -43.91
C SER A 360 -5.95 0.96 -44.52
N CYS A 361 -5.21 -0.05 -44.97
CA CYS A 361 -5.80 -1.25 -45.56
C CYS A 361 -6.57 -2.07 -44.52
N ASN A 362 -7.65 -2.70 -44.97
CA ASN A 362 -8.43 -3.62 -44.13
C ASN A 362 -7.54 -4.77 -43.63
N PRO A 363 -7.84 -5.34 -42.44
CA PRO A 363 -7.12 -6.49 -41.92
C PRO A 363 -7.10 -7.65 -42.92
N CYS A 364 -6.05 -8.48 -42.84
CA CYS A 364 -5.92 -9.64 -43.71
C CYS A 364 -7.09 -10.62 -43.49
N PRO A 365 -7.76 -11.11 -44.56
CA PRO A 365 -8.84 -12.09 -44.44
C PRO A 365 -8.34 -13.49 -44.06
N GLU A 366 -7.06 -13.77 -44.27
CA GLU A 366 -6.45 -15.05 -43.92
C GLU A 366 -6.31 -15.22 -42.40
N THR A 367 -6.51 -16.45 -41.95
CA THR A 367 -6.35 -16.83 -40.53
C THR A 367 -5.23 -17.83 -40.38
N VAL A 368 -4.51 -17.74 -39.27
CA VAL A 368 -3.43 -18.65 -38.87
C VAL A 368 -3.79 -19.32 -37.55
N ASP A 369 -3.35 -20.56 -37.38
CA ASP A 369 -3.68 -21.37 -36.21
C ASP A 369 -2.61 -21.20 -35.12
N VAL A 370 -3.01 -20.68 -33.95
CA VAL A 370 -2.17 -20.62 -32.75
C VAL A 370 -2.52 -21.78 -31.82
N LYS A 371 -1.57 -22.68 -31.61
CA LYS A 371 -1.74 -23.94 -30.84
C LYS A 371 -1.28 -23.80 -29.38
N CYS A 372 -1.86 -24.58 -28.47
CA CYS A 372 -1.29 -24.76 -27.12
C CYS A 372 0.08 -25.43 -27.17
N ASN A 373 0.85 -25.33 -26.09
CA ASN A 373 2.08 -26.10 -25.89
C ASN A 373 1.86 -27.63 -26.02
N CYS A 374 0.65 -28.09 -25.69
CA CYS A 374 0.23 -29.47 -25.81
C CYS A 374 -0.23 -29.92 -27.22
N GLY A 375 -0.33 -29.00 -28.19
CA GLY A 375 -0.94 -29.23 -29.51
C GLY A 375 -2.46 -29.47 -29.55
N LYS A 376 -3.10 -29.85 -28.44
CA LYS A 376 -4.52 -30.27 -28.37
C LYS A 376 -5.56 -29.15 -28.51
N THR A 377 -5.27 -27.92 -28.09
CA THR A 377 -6.18 -26.77 -28.26
C THR A 377 -5.62 -25.79 -29.28
N VAL A 378 -6.47 -25.39 -30.23
CA VAL A 378 -6.11 -24.51 -31.35
C VAL A 378 -7.10 -23.34 -31.41
N ILE A 379 -6.59 -22.11 -31.56
CA ILE A 379 -7.40 -20.92 -31.85
C ILE A 379 -7.01 -20.39 -33.22
N LYS A 380 -8.00 -20.13 -34.06
CA LYS A 380 -7.83 -19.44 -35.34
C LYS A 380 -7.77 -17.93 -35.11
N VAL A 381 -6.67 -17.29 -35.48
CA VAL A 381 -6.49 -15.83 -35.35
C VAL A 381 -6.23 -15.18 -36.70
N PRO A 382 -6.63 -13.92 -36.93
CA PRO A 382 -6.28 -13.21 -38.14
C PRO A 382 -4.76 -13.12 -38.34
N CYS A 383 -4.30 -13.36 -39.57
CA CYS A 383 -2.89 -13.33 -39.97
C CYS A 383 -2.19 -12.02 -39.53
N GLY A 384 -0.98 -12.13 -38.97
CA GLY A 384 -0.21 -11.00 -38.44
C GLY A 384 -0.46 -10.71 -36.96
N ARG A 385 -1.42 -11.39 -36.33
CA ARG A 385 -1.63 -11.35 -34.87
C ARG A 385 -1.07 -12.56 -34.13
N GLU A 386 -0.42 -13.51 -34.80
CA GLU A 386 0.14 -14.70 -34.14
C GLU A 386 1.18 -14.36 -33.05
N ARG A 387 1.92 -13.26 -33.21
CA ARG A 387 2.96 -12.81 -32.24
C ARG A 387 2.41 -11.95 -31.10
N THR A 388 1.20 -11.40 -31.24
CA THR A 388 0.61 -10.48 -30.25
C THR A 388 -0.49 -11.14 -29.42
N ILE A 389 -1.13 -12.18 -29.95
CA ILE A 389 -2.19 -12.91 -29.25
C ILE A 389 -1.57 -13.97 -28.34
N LYS A 390 -1.94 -13.92 -27.06
CA LYS A 390 -1.56 -14.96 -26.09
C LYS A 390 -2.17 -16.30 -26.52
N PRO A 391 -1.39 -17.40 -26.49
CA PRO A 391 -1.92 -18.71 -26.84
C PRO A 391 -3.13 -19.15 -25.98
N PRO A 392 -3.99 -20.07 -26.48
CA PRO A 392 -5.14 -20.58 -25.74
C PRO A 392 -4.78 -21.17 -24.37
N LYS A 393 -5.58 -20.84 -23.35
CA LYS A 393 -5.58 -21.57 -22.06
C LYS A 393 -6.15 -22.96 -22.30
N CYS A 394 -5.31 -23.98 -22.20
CA CYS A 394 -5.75 -25.36 -22.38
C CYS A 394 -6.27 -25.94 -21.06
N LYS A 395 -7.45 -26.59 -21.09
CA LYS A 395 -8.06 -27.27 -19.94
C LYS A 395 -7.62 -28.73 -19.78
N GLN A 396 -6.72 -29.21 -20.65
CA GLN A 396 -6.19 -30.57 -20.56
C GLN A 396 -5.12 -30.65 -19.47
N LEU A 397 -5.03 -31.80 -18.81
CA LEU A 397 -3.98 -32.09 -17.84
C LEU A 397 -2.61 -32.16 -18.53
N CYS A 398 -1.57 -31.69 -17.84
CA CYS A 398 -0.20 -31.75 -18.31
C CYS A 398 0.25 -33.22 -18.40
N SER A 399 0.87 -33.59 -19.52
CA SER A 399 1.40 -34.95 -19.76
C SER A 399 2.92 -35.04 -19.59
N ARG A 400 3.56 -34.01 -19.01
CA ARG A 400 5.00 -34.00 -18.76
C ARG A 400 5.33 -34.88 -17.55
N PRO A 401 6.37 -35.73 -17.62
CA PRO A 401 6.79 -36.53 -16.47
C PRO A 401 7.35 -35.64 -15.35
N PRO A 402 7.22 -36.06 -14.07
CA PRO A 402 7.88 -35.38 -12.96
C PRO A 402 9.40 -35.41 -13.13
N THR A 403 10.03 -34.29 -12.77
CA THR A 403 11.48 -34.06 -12.77
C THR A 403 12.10 -34.25 -11.37
N CYS A 404 11.28 -34.50 -10.35
CA CYS A 404 11.71 -34.83 -8.99
C CYS A 404 11.73 -36.35 -8.75
N HIS A 405 12.27 -36.79 -7.60
CA HIS A 405 12.31 -38.21 -7.22
C HIS A 405 10.93 -38.87 -6.97
N HIS A 406 9.82 -38.12 -7.06
CA HIS A 406 8.48 -38.65 -6.87
C HIS A 406 7.95 -39.31 -8.15
N PRO A 407 7.31 -40.49 -8.06
CA PRO A 407 6.78 -41.21 -9.22
C PRO A 407 5.56 -40.52 -9.88
N THR A 408 4.86 -39.65 -9.15
CA THR A 408 3.67 -38.94 -9.63
C THR A 408 3.67 -37.49 -9.18
N GLN A 409 3.53 -36.53 -10.10
CA GLN A 409 3.32 -35.11 -9.79
C GLN A 409 1.84 -34.81 -9.51
N GLU A 410 1.57 -33.73 -8.74
CA GLU A 410 0.22 -33.18 -8.65
C GLU A 410 -0.33 -32.81 -10.04
N LYS A 411 -1.55 -33.29 -10.33
CA LYS A 411 -2.22 -33.06 -11.61
C LYS A 411 -2.48 -31.57 -11.80
N HIS A 412 -1.83 -30.96 -12.79
CA HIS A 412 -2.02 -29.55 -13.16
C HIS A 412 -2.40 -29.40 -14.63
N TYR A 413 -3.02 -28.27 -14.97
CA TYR A 413 -3.44 -27.97 -16.34
C TYR A 413 -2.26 -27.56 -17.23
N CYS A 414 -2.39 -27.77 -18.53
CA CYS A 414 -1.40 -27.38 -19.51
C CYS A 414 -1.06 -25.88 -19.42
N HIS A 415 0.24 -25.61 -19.29
CA HIS A 415 0.81 -24.28 -19.17
C HIS A 415 1.87 -24.05 -20.25
N PHE A 416 2.27 -22.79 -20.44
CA PHE A 416 3.43 -22.41 -21.22
C PHE A 416 4.59 -22.15 -20.27
N GLY A 417 5.78 -22.69 -20.56
CA GLY A 417 6.95 -22.60 -19.68
C GLY A 417 7.21 -23.87 -18.85
N ARG A 418 7.82 -23.73 -17.67
CA ARG A 418 8.23 -24.82 -16.77
C ARG A 418 7.07 -25.31 -15.90
N CYS A 419 7.08 -26.60 -15.52
CA CYS A 419 6.03 -27.16 -14.67
C CYS A 419 6.06 -26.54 -13.26
N PRO A 420 4.91 -26.44 -12.57
CA PRO A 420 4.88 -25.97 -11.19
C PRO A 420 5.74 -26.84 -10.26
N PRO A 421 6.42 -26.26 -9.26
CA PRO A 421 7.27 -27.01 -8.35
C PRO A 421 6.46 -28.03 -7.53
N CYS A 422 7.06 -29.19 -7.25
CA CYS A 422 6.43 -30.24 -6.47
C CYS A 422 6.21 -29.80 -5.01
N ARG A 423 4.97 -29.90 -4.53
CA ARG A 423 4.59 -29.57 -3.13
C ARG A 423 4.56 -30.79 -2.20
N GLN A 424 4.82 -31.98 -2.73
CA GLN A 424 4.86 -33.20 -1.92
C GLN A 424 6.01 -33.13 -0.92
N SER A 425 5.82 -33.71 0.26
CA SER A 425 6.89 -33.83 1.26
C SER A 425 8.02 -34.69 0.69
N CYS A 426 9.27 -34.32 0.99
CA CYS A 426 10.42 -34.99 0.42
C CYS A 426 10.53 -36.45 0.87
N GLN A 427 10.23 -36.78 2.13
CA GLN A 427 10.23 -38.15 2.67
C GLN A 427 11.54 -38.94 2.48
N LYS A 428 12.63 -38.32 2.01
CA LYS A 428 13.98 -38.91 2.00
C LYS A 428 14.41 -39.15 3.45
N THR A 429 15.06 -40.29 3.69
CA THR A 429 15.57 -40.67 5.01
C THR A 429 16.80 -39.84 5.35
N LEU A 430 16.73 -39.07 6.43
CA LEU A 430 17.85 -38.29 6.96
C LEU A 430 18.85 -39.21 7.68
N VAL A 431 20.08 -38.73 7.91
CA VAL A 431 21.13 -39.49 8.62
C VAL A 431 20.68 -39.96 10.01
N CYS A 432 19.79 -39.22 10.68
CA CYS A 432 19.22 -39.58 11.98
C CYS A 432 18.05 -40.60 11.91
N GLY A 433 17.78 -41.20 10.75
CA GLY A 433 16.70 -42.17 10.54
C GLY A 433 15.28 -41.58 10.41
N HIS A 434 15.12 -40.26 10.57
CA HIS A 434 13.84 -39.57 10.42
C HIS A 434 13.56 -39.20 8.95
N LEU A 435 12.28 -39.16 8.58
CA LEU A 435 11.84 -38.75 7.24
C LEU A 435 11.81 -37.22 7.12
N CYS A 436 12.31 -36.67 6.01
CA CYS A 436 12.29 -35.23 5.77
C CYS A 436 10.84 -34.70 5.61
N PRO A 437 10.36 -33.80 6.51
CA PRO A 437 8.99 -33.27 6.46
C PRO A 437 8.83 -32.08 5.51
N VAL A 438 9.94 -31.56 4.97
CA VAL A 438 9.97 -30.34 4.14
C VAL A 438 9.47 -30.66 2.72
N PRO A 439 8.82 -29.71 2.02
CA PRO A 439 8.44 -29.87 0.62
C PRO A 439 9.63 -30.27 -0.27
N CYS A 440 9.32 -30.89 -1.40
CA CYS A 440 10.32 -31.33 -2.37
C CYS A 440 11.27 -30.18 -2.75
N HIS A 441 12.56 -30.38 -2.54
CA HIS A 441 13.62 -29.39 -2.74
C HIS A 441 14.59 -29.78 -3.86
N ASP A 442 14.18 -30.75 -4.70
CA ASP A 442 14.94 -31.18 -5.89
C ASP A 442 14.94 -30.11 -7.01
N GLU A 443 13.96 -29.19 -7.02
CA GLU A 443 13.82 -28.12 -8.04
C GLU A 443 13.90 -26.71 -7.45
N ALA A 444 14.72 -26.49 -6.42
CA ALA A 444 14.90 -25.16 -5.85
C ALA A 444 15.61 -24.22 -6.85
N LEU A 445 15.05 -23.01 -7.04
CA LEU A 445 15.64 -21.96 -7.88
C LEU A 445 16.72 -21.24 -7.09
N VAL A 446 17.99 -21.49 -7.42
CA VAL A 446 19.13 -20.80 -6.81
C VAL A 446 19.63 -19.71 -7.76
N LYS A 447 19.86 -18.51 -7.21
CA LYS A 447 20.41 -17.38 -7.97
C LYS A 447 21.86 -17.68 -8.32
N GLN A 448 22.20 -17.72 -9.61
CA GLN A 448 23.57 -17.94 -10.04
C GLN A 448 24.40 -16.66 -9.79
N THR A 449 25.09 -16.59 -8.66
CA THR A 449 26.11 -15.56 -8.40
C THR A 449 27.41 -15.98 -9.06
N GLY A 450 27.78 -15.36 -10.19
CA GLY A 450 29.08 -15.64 -10.81
C GLY A 450 29.36 -15.13 -12.23
N LEU A 451 28.36 -14.69 -13.02
CA LEU A 451 28.60 -14.08 -14.33
C LEU A 451 27.94 -12.71 -14.41
N HIS A 452 28.54 -11.74 -13.72
CA HIS A 452 28.26 -10.34 -13.99
C HIS A 452 29.19 -9.91 -15.12
N GLN A 453 28.74 -10.05 -16.37
CA GLN A 453 29.33 -9.28 -17.46
C GLN A 453 28.98 -7.82 -17.19
N SER A 454 30.00 -6.99 -16.97
CA SER A 454 29.84 -5.55 -16.78
C SER A 454 29.25 -4.95 -18.05
N ALA A 455 27.94 -4.66 -18.03
CA ALA A 455 27.26 -3.93 -19.09
C ALA A 455 27.70 -2.45 -19.06
N GLY A 456 27.96 -1.88 -20.23
CA GLY A 456 28.31 -0.46 -20.37
C GLY A 456 27.14 0.47 -19.97
N PRO A 457 27.37 1.79 -19.85
CA PRO A 457 26.39 2.76 -19.32
C PRO A 457 25.02 2.85 -20.02
N TRP A 458 24.82 2.16 -21.15
CA TRP A 458 23.60 2.17 -21.96
C TRP A 458 22.96 0.80 -22.18
N GLU A 459 23.49 -0.27 -21.56
CA GLU A 459 22.92 -1.62 -21.65
C GLU A 459 22.16 -1.97 -20.37
N GLN A 460 20.93 -2.48 -20.54
CA GLN A 460 20.09 -2.89 -19.41
C GLN A 460 20.70 -4.11 -18.71
N PRO A 461 20.75 -4.16 -17.37
CA PRO A 461 21.21 -5.34 -16.65
C PRO A 461 20.33 -6.53 -17.02
N SER A 462 20.93 -7.61 -17.52
CA SER A 462 20.21 -8.88 -17.73
C SER A 462 19.75 -9.45 -16.39
N GLU A 463 18.48 -9.89 -16.30
CA GLU A 463 17.93 -10.53 -15.11
C GLU A 463 18.84 -11.69 -14.65
N PRO A 464 19.04 -11.87 -13.33
CA PRO A 464 19.95 -12.89 -12.82
C PRO A 464 19.46 -14.27 -13.26
N ALA A 465 20.34 -15.04 -13.90
CA ALA A 465 20.07 -16.42 -14.28
C ALA A 465 19.80 -17.25 -13.02
N PHE A 466 18.58 -17.75 -12.86
CA PHE A 466 18.23 -18.72 -11.82
C PHE A 466 18.39 -20.12 -12.38
N ILE A 467 19.26 -20.93 -11.76
CA ILE A 467 19.44 -22.34 -12.11
C ILE A 467 18.64 -23.19 -11.12
N GLN A 468 18.02 -24.26 -11.62
CA GLN A 468 17.44 -25.29 -10.76
C GLN A 468 18.54 -26.25 -10.31
N THR A 469 18.72 -26.38 -9.00
CA THR A 469 19.66 -27.33 -8.40
C THR A 469 18.97 -28.04 -7.25
N ALA A 470 19.15 -29.35 -7.15
CA ALA A 470 18.69 -30.13 -6.00
C ALA A 470 19.49 -29.69 -4.76
N LEU A 471 18.79 -29.15 -3.75
CA LEU A 471 19.41 -28.80 -2.49
C LEU A 471 19.55 -30.06 -1.61
N PRO A 472 20.49 -30.09 -0.64
CA PRO A 472 20.51 -31.14 0.36
C PRO A 472 19.33 -31.01 1.33
N CYS A 473 18.90 -32.11 1.94
CA CYS A 473 17.85 -32.08 2.96
C CYS A 473 18.31 -31.26 4.18
N PRO A 474 17.45 -30.39 4.74
CA PRO A 474 17.79 -29.63 5.94
C PRO A 474 17.92 -30.53 7.18
N PRO A 475 18.64 -30.07 8.23
CA PRO A 475 18.83 -30.84 9.46
C PRO A 475 17.51 -31.17 10.15
N CYS A 476 17.46 -32.31 10.83
CA CYS A 476 16.23 -32.85 11.40
C CYS A 476 15.68 -32.00 12.56
N GLN A 477 14.47 -31.45 12.39
CA GLN A 477 13.75 -30.68 13.42
C GLN A 477 12.72 -31.50 14.21
N VAL A 478 12.66 -32.82 14.02
CA VAL A 478 11.75 -33.67 14.79
C VAL A 478 12.08 -33.54 16.29
N PRO A 479 11.10 -33.23 17.16
CA PRO A 479 11.33 -33.10 18.59
C PRO A 479 11.63 -34.46 19.23
N VAL A 480 12.77 -34.56 19.89
CA VAL A 480 13.19 -35.74 20.65
C VAL A 480 13.21 -35.37 22.14
N PRO A 481 12.67 -36.20 23.04
CA PRO A 481 12.73 -35.93 24.48
C PRO A 481 14.17 -36.05 24.98
N VAL A 482 14.72 -34.96 25.54
CA VAL A 482 16.07 -34.92 26.12
C VAL A 482 15.97 -34.44 27.57
N GLU A 483 16.64 -35.15 28.48
CA GLU A 483 16.78 -34.73 29.88
C GLU A 483 17.86 -33.64 30.02
N CYS A 484 17.62 -32.65 30.89
CA CYS A 484 18.65 -31.67 31.20
C CYS A 484 19.81 -32.29 32.01
N LEU A 485 20.99 -31.66 31.99
CA LEU A 485 22.22 -32.12 32.66
C LEU A 485 22.04 -32.47 34.14
N GLY A 486 21.15 -31.76 34.84
CA GLY A 486 20.86 -31.94 36.26
C GLY A 486 19.67 -32.87 36.58
N GLN A 487 19.03 -33.44 35.55
CA GLN A 487 17.80 -34.26 35.64
C GLN A 487 16.61 -33.53 36.30
N HIS A 488 16.48 -32.23 36.06
CA HIS A 488 15.37 -31.42 36.56
C HIS A 488 14.10 -31.52 35.71
N GLU A 489 14.24 -31.64 34.38
CA GLU A 489 13.12 -31.69 33.43
C GLU A 489 13.50 -32.41 32.13
N VAL A 490 12.49 -32.89 31.40
CA VAL A 490 12.59 -33.44 30.04
C VAL A 490 12.01 -32.42 29.07
N SER A 491 12.81 -31.93 28.13
CA SER A 491 12.37 -30.96 27.11
C SER A 491 12.44 -31.56 25.69
N PRO A 492 11.47 -31.27 24.81
CA PRO A 492 11.52 -31.68 23.42
C PRO A 492 12.52 -30.81 22.64
N LEU A 493 13.73 -31.33 22.40
CA LEU A 493 14.75 -30.65 21.58
C LEU A 493 14.72 -31.15 20.13
N PRO A 494 15.00 -30.29 19.14
CA PRO A 494 15.18 -30.73 17.75
C PRO A 494 16.27 -31.80 17.66
N CYS A 495 16.01 -32.89 16.92
CA CYS A 495 16.91 -34.04 16.79
C CYS A 495 18.36 -33.65 16.42
N HIS A 496 18.56 -32.67 15.52
CA HIS A 496 19.90 -32.21 15.16
C HIS A 496 20.68 -31.55 16.31
N SER A 497 19.96 -31.07 17.32
CA SER A 497 20.49 -30.40 18.52
C SER A 497 20.23 -31.21 19.79
N ALA A 498 19.86 -32.48 19.65
CA ALA A 498 19.65 -33.38 20.78
C ALA A 498 21.00 -33.70 21.44
N GLY A 499 21.43 -32.79 22.32
CA GLY A 499 22.65 -32.88 23.10
C GLY A 499 22.42 -32.40 24.53
N PRO A 500 23.40 -32.57 25.43
CA PRO A 500 23.26 -32.20 26.83
C PRO A 500 22.99 -30.70 26.98
N TYR A 501 21.88 -30.32 27.62
CA TYR A 501 21.52 -28.92 27.82
C TYR A 501 21.29 -28.61 29.30
N SER A 502 21.57 -27.36 29.70
CA SER A 502 21.29 -26.86 31.05
C SER A 502 19.95 -26.13 31.07
N CYS A 503 19.04 -26.53 31.97
CA CYS A 503 17.74 -25.88 32.12
C CYS A 503 17.80 -24.56 32.92
N LYS A 504 19.01 -24.09 33.29
CA LYS A 504 19.28 -22.86 34.08
C LYS A 504 18.62 -22.77 35.46
N ARG A 505 17.88 -23.81 35.89
CA ARG A 505 17.33 -23.90 37.25
C ARG A 505 18.48 -24.11 38.26
N PRO A 506 18.39 -23.56 39.48
CA PRO A 506 19.35 -23.86 40.53
C PRO A 506 19.31 -25.35 40.86
N CYS A 507 20.48 -25.95 41.12
CA CYS A 507 20.63 -27.40 41.34
C CYS A 507 19.74 -27.90 42.49
N GLY A 508 19.66 -27.16 43.60
CA GLY A 508 18.73 -27.43 44.71
C GLY A 508 19.07 -28.64 45.58
N ARG A 509 20.14 -29.38 45.26
CA ARG A 509 20.60 -30.54 46.04
C ARG A 509 21.18 -30.12 47.39
N LEU A 510 20.87 -30.87 48.45
CA LEU A 510 21.37 -30.64 49.82
C LEU A 510 22.87 -30.86 49.88
N LEU A 511 23.59 -29.85 50.34
CA LEU A 511 25.04 -29.90 50.57
C LEU A 511 25.38 -30.83 51.74
N ASN A 512 26.66 -31.20 51.86
CA ASN A 512 27.13 -32.10 52.92
C ASN A 512 26.86 -31.57 54.35
N CYS A 513 26.68 -30.26 54.52
CA CYS A 513 26.29 -29.65 55.79
C CYS A 513 24.82 -29.92 56.19
N GLN A 514 24.01 -30.53 55.30
CA GLN A 514 22.59 -30.85 55.44
C GLN A 514 21.64 -29.66 55.68
N ASN A 515 22.18 -28.46 55.89
CA ASN A 515 21.39 -27.25 56.17
C ASN A 515 21.25 -26.34 54.95
N HIS A 516 22.17 -26.42 53.97
CA HIS A 516 22.17 -25.54 52.79
C HIS A 516 22.02 -26.35 51.50
N THR A 517 21.48 -25.72 50.45
CA THR A 517 21.27 -26.32 49.12
C THR A 517 22.14 -25.67 48.06
N CYS A 518 22.47 -26.42 47.01
CA CYS A 518 23.34 -25.97 45.94
C CYS A 518 22.66 -24.90 45.07
N MET A 519 23.25 -23.69 45.01
CA MET A 519 22.76 -22.56 44.22
C MET A 519 23.36 -22.49 42.80
N LYS A 520 24.27 -23.40 42.41
CA LYS A 520 24.80 -23.45 41.03
C LYS A 520 23.67 -23.70 40.03
N GLU A 521 23.77 -23.10 38.86
CA GLU A 521 22.91 -23.44 37.72
C GLU A 521 23.01 -24.94 37.39
N CYS A 522 21.99 -25.46 36.71
CA CYS A 522 21.89 -26.85 36.30
C CYS A 522 23.20 -27.31 35.62
N HIS A 523 23.89 -28.24 36.29
CA HIS A 523 25.16 -28.80 35.88
C HIS A 523 25.09 -30.32 35.99
N HIS A 524 26.02 -31.00 35.34
CA HIS A 524 26.15 -32.45 35.42
C HIS A 524 26.52 -32.86 36.85
N VAL A 525 25.74 -33.75 37.48
CA VAL A 525 26.04 -34.29 38.82
C VAL A 525 26.29 -35.79 38.73
N THR A 526 27.48 -36.23 39.10
CA THR A 526 27.90 -37.62 39.08
C THR A 526 27.22 -38.38 40.21
N LYS A 527 26.43 -39.42 39.91
CA LYS A 527 25.77 -40.23 40.95
C LYS A 527 26.84 -41.04 41.69
N ILE A 528 27.06 -40.73 42.97
CA ILE A 528 27.86 -41.57 43.87
C ILE A 528 26.96 -42.69 44.39
N ASN A 529 27.42 -43.94 44.25
CA ASN A 529 26.66 -45.16 44.55
C ASN A 529 26.04 -45.17 45.96
N GLY A 530 24.72 -45.39 46.04
CA GLY A 530 24.02 -45.76 47.28
C GLY A 530 22.81 -44.90 47.68
N SER A 531 22.44 -43.85 46.95
CA SER A 531 21.25 -43.03 47.28
C SER A 531 20.43 -42.76 46.01
N ALA A 532 19.30 -43.47 45.87
CA ALA A 532 18.40 -43.33 44.72
C ALA A 532 17.68 -41.97 44.65
N ASP A 533 17.67 -41.22 45.75
CA ASP A 533 17.16 -39.85 45.79
C ASP A 533 18.24 -38.87 45.29
N GLY A 534 18.05 -38.28 44.11
CA GLY A 534 18.86 -37.19 43.54
C GLY A 534 18.89 -35.88 44.34
N LYS A 535 18.76 -35.98 45.67
CA LYS A 535 18.68 -34.89 46.66
C LYS A 535 20.02 -34.57 47.32
N LYS A 536 21.04 -35.44 47.22
CA LYS A 536 22.36 -35.23 47.83
C LYS A 536 23.34 -34.55 46.86
N ALA A 537 24.17 -33.65 47.37
CA ALA A 537 25.24 -32.99 46.62
C ALA A 537 26.29 -34.00 46.14
N GLY A 538 26.68 -33.90 44.86
CA GLY A 538 27.86 -34.56 44.32
C GLY A 538 29.13 -33.70 44.49
N PRO A 539 30.31 -34.19 44.11
CA PRO A 539 31.58 -33.48 44.26
C PRO A 539 31.63 -32.15 43.47
N GLU A 540 30.83 -32.06 42.41
CA GLU A 540 30.70 -30.88 41.56
C GLU A 540 29.76 -29.78 42.12
N CYS A 541 28.97 -30.10 43.16
CA CYS A 541 28.13 -29.14 43.86
C CYS A 541 28.98 -28.18 44.73
N LEU A 542 28.44 -27.01 45.07
CA LEU A 542 29.11 -26.05 45.96
C LEU A 542 29.39 -26.68 47.33
N GLN A 543 30.57 -26.42 47.89
CA GLN A 543 30.84 -26.72 49.30
C GLN A 543 30.32 -25.57 50.17
N CYS A 544 29.79 -25.90 51.35
CA CYS A 544 29.29 -24.90 52.27
C CYS A 544 30.45 -24.29 53.08
N GLU A 545 30.78 -23.04 52.81
CA GLU A 545 31.81 -22.28 53.55
C GLU A 545 31.22 -21.34 54.61
N GLU A 546 29.90 -21.35 54.80
CA GLU A 546 29.23 -20.46 55.76
C GLU A 546 29.50 -20.83 57.22
N GLU A 547 29.54 -19.83 58.10
CA GLU A 547 29.71 -19.97 59.54
C GLU A 547 28.50 -20.66 60.20
N CYS A 548 28.74 -21.44 61.26
CA CYS A 548 27.66 -22.11 61.99
C CYS A 548 26.78 -21.12 62.78
N THR A 549 25.49 -21.05 62.45
CA THR A 549 24.49 -20.18 63.09
C THR A 549 23.73 -20.84 64.25
N LYS A 550 24.03 -22.10 64.58
CA LYS A 550 23.33 -22.84 65.65
C LYS A 550 23.68 -22.28 67.04
N PRO A 551 22.70 -22.07 67.93
CA PRO A 551 22.95 -21.61 69.29
C PRO A 551 23.73 -22.68 70.09
N ARG A 552 24.72 -22.24 70.89
CA ARG A 552 25.47 -23.12 71.80
C ARG A 552 24.68 -23.33 73.12
N PRO A 553 25.00 -24.37 73.91
CA PRO A 553 24.34 -24.65 75.20
C PRO A 553 24.37 -23.45 76.18
N PRO A 554 23.40 -23.37 77.13
CA PRO A 554 23.29 -22.24 78.06
C PRO A 554 24.56 -22.09 78.91
N GLY A 555 25.17 -20.89 78.89
CA GLY A 555 26.40 -20.58 79.62
C GLY A 555 27.61 -20.24 78.74
N CYS A 556 27.53 -20.43 77.42
CA CYS A 556 28.55 -20.04 76.46
C CYS A 556 28.09 -18.80 75.67
N SER A 557 28.72 -17.64 75.87
CA SER A 557 28.28 -16.35 75.31
C SER A 557 28.92 -15.99 73.96
N HIS A 558 29.43 -16.97 73.19
CA HIS A 558 30.09 -16.72 71.92
C HIS A 558 29.72 -17.76 70.84
N ARG A 559 29.92 -17.37 69.58
CA ARG A 559 29.55 -18.16 68.39
C ARG A 559 30.54 -19.30 68.12
N CYS A 560 30.10 -20.29 67.33
CA CYS A 560 30.96 -21.39 66.89
C CYS A 560 31.88 -20.90 65.77
N VAL A 561 33.16 -21.30 65.80
CA VAL A 561 34.18 -20.89 64.83
C VAL A 561 34.29 -21.90 63.67
N LEU A 562 33.60 -23.05 63.77
CA LEU A 562 33.58 -24.05 62.72
C LEU A 562 32.61 -23.66 61.59
N PRO A 563 32.93 -24.02 60.33
CA PRO A 563 31.97 -23.97 59.22
C PRO A 563 30.73 -24.79 59.53
N CYS A 564 29.63 -24.49 58.83
CA CYS A 564 28.36 -25.19 58.98
C CYS A 564 28.55 -26.71 58.89
N HIS A 565 28.25 -27.39 60.00
CA HIS A 565 28.47 -28.81 60.17
C HIS A 565 27.14 -29.51 60.51
N PRO A 566 27.00 -30.81 60.19
CA PRO A 566 25.88 -31.61 60.67
C PRO A 566 25.97 -31.80 62.20
N GLY A 567 24.83 -31.87 62.89
CA GLY A 567 24.75 -32.11 64.35
C GLY A 567 24.95 -30.88 65.26
N ASP A 568 25.14 -31.12 66.56
CA ASP A 568 25.32 -30.12 67.62
C ASP A 568 26.77 -29.62 67.72
N CYS A 569 26.97 -28.38 68.17
CA CYS A 569 28.30 -27.76 68.29
C CYS A 569 29.20 -28.49 69.32
N PRO A 570 30.48 -28.80 68.99
CA PRO A 570 31.42 -29.46 69.92
C PRO A 570 31.75 -28.58 71.16
N SER A 571 32.38 -29.15 72.20
CA SER A 571 32.68 -28.48 73.49
C SER A 571 33.56 -27.23 73.37
N CYS A 572 33.40 -26.25 74.26
CA CYS A 572 34.08 -24.96 74.17
C CYS A 572 35.46 -24.91 74.87
N LEU A 573 36.53 -24.70 74.09
CA LEU A 573 37.90 -24.48 74.60
C LEU A 573 38.32 -22.99 74.64
N GLN A 574 37.38 -22.06 74.49
CA GLN A 574 37.70 -20.64 74.36
C GLN A 574 38.01 -20.01 75.73
N MET A 575 39.07 -19.19 75.77
CA MET A 575 39.51 -18.49 76.98
C MET A 575 38.67 -17.23 77.23
N LEU A 576 37.99 -17.17 78.37
CA LEU A 576 37.21 -16.02 78.81
C LEU A 576 38.08 -15.07 79.65
N LYS A 577 37.93 -13.77 79.39
CA LYS A 577 38.63 -12.69 80.09
C LYS A 577 37.76 -12.18 81.24
N ILE A 578 38.11 -12.50 82.48
CA ILE A 578 37.32 -12.15 83.67
C ILE A 578 38.13 -11.25 84.60
N LYS A 579 37.49 -10.20 85.15
CA LYS A 579 38.14 -9.29 86.11
C LYS A 579 38.17 -9.93 87.49
N CYS A 580 39.32 -9.85 88.16
CA CYS A 580 39.47 -10.30 89.54
C CYS A 580 38.64 -9.44 90.52
N HIS A 581 38.28 -9.98 91.70
CA HIS A 581 37.60 -9.22 92.77
C HIS A 581 38.34 -7.93 93.21
N CYS A 582 39.68 -7.89 93.11
CA CYS A 582 40.46 -6.67 93.39
C CYS A 582 40.37 -5.61 92.28
N LYS A 583 39.76 -5.92 91.13
CA LYS A 583 39.62 -5.10 89.92
C LYS A 583 40.93 -4.65 89.24
N LEU A 584 42.09 -4.99 89.81
CA LEU A 584 43.41 -4.62 89.29
C LEU A 584 43.99 -5.65 88.31
N SER A 585 43.60 -6.91 88.43
CA SER A 585 44.10 -8.01 87.60
C SER A 585 42.98 -8.64 86.77
N VAL A 586 43.34 -9.13 85.59
CA VAL A 586 42.45 -9.83 84.67
C VAL A 586 42.93 -11.27 84.54
N LEU A 587 42.03 -12.22 84.74
CA LEU A 587 42.29 -13.65 84.70
C LEU A 587 41.71 -14.24 83.39
N TYR A 588 42.44 -15.18 82.79
CA TYR A 588 42.02 -15.90 81.59
C TYR A 588 41.63 -17.33 81.99
N ILE A 589 40.36 -17.68 81.82
CA ILE A 589 39.80 -18.96 82.29
C ILE A 589 39.03 -19.61 81.13
N GLU A 590 39.24 -20.89 80.89
CA GLU A 590 38.51 -21.65 79.84
C GLU A 590 37.00 -21.64 80.10
N CYS A 591 36.21 -21.41 79.04
CA CYS A 591 34.75 -21.37 79.12
C CYS A 591 34.19 -22.66 79.72
N LEU A 592 34.70 -23.84 79.33
CA LEU A 592 34.26 -25.11 79.91
C LEU A 592 34.44 -25.15 81.43
N LYS A 593 35.64 -24.78 81.92
CA LYS A 593 35.97 -24.78 83.35
C LYS A 593 35.14 -23.79 84.15
N LEU A 594 34.78 -22.65 83.56
CA LEU A 594 33.89 -21.69 84.20
C LEU A 594 32.42 -22.15 84.18
N THR A 595 31.95 -22.72 83.08
CA THR A 595 30.55 -23.15 82.94
C THR A 595 30.27 -24.39 83.80
N SER A 596 31.24 -25.28 83.99
CA SER A 596 31.09 -26.49 84.81
C SER A 596 31.40 -26.31 86.30
N ALA A 597 32.04 -25.21 86.73
CA ALA A 597 32.45 -25.01 88.13
C ALA A 597 31.32 -24.54 89.06
N ASP A 598 31.38 -24.96 90.32
CA ASP A 598 30.46 -24.55 91.39
C ASP A 598 30.72 -23.12 91.87
N LEU A 599 29.77 -22.51 92.60
CA LEU A 599 29.86 -21.10 93.06
C LEU A 599 31.13 -20.78 93.87
N LYS A 600 31.59 -21.72 94.71
CA LYS A 600 32.83 -21.56 95.50
C LYS A 600 34.09 -21.66 94.63
N GLU A 601 34.10 -22.56 93.66
CA GLU A 601 35.22 -22.70 92.72
C GLU A 601 35.28 -21.52 91.75
N LYS A 602 34.14 -20.99 91.33
CA LYS A 602 34.03 -19.75 90.56
C LYS A 602 34.66 -18.57 91.29
N ASP A 603 34.33 -18.37 92.57
CA ASP A 603 34.90 -17.28 93.41
C ASP A 603 36.43 -17.42 93.56
N LEU A 604 36.93 -18.66 93.74
CA LEU A 604 38.37 -18.94 93.77
C LEU A 604 39.05 -18.65 92.42
N LEU A 605 38.44 -19.10 91.32
CA LEU A 605 38.94 -18.89 89.95
C LEU A 605 38.94 -17.40 89.58
N THR A 606 38.03 -16.59 90.16
CA THR A 606 37.98 -15.13 89.99
C THR A 606 38.80 -14.34 91.01
N SER A 607 39.61 -14.99 91.86
CA SER A 607 40.52 -14.34 92.82
C SER A 607 41.99 -14.39 92.36
N CYS A 608 42.75 -13.31 92.57
CA CYS A 608 44.17 -13.25 92.18
C CYS A 608 45.12 -13.83 93.23
N LYS A 609 44.59 -14.38 94.33
CA LYS A 609 45.33 -14.97 95.46
C LYS A 609 46.38 -14.05 96.14
N ASN A 610 46.41 -12.76 95.82
CA ASN A 610 47.28 -11.75 96.44
C ASN A 610 46.62 -11.06 97.64
N GLN A 611 47.41 -10.45 98.53
CA GLN A 611 46.91 -9.64 99.64
C GLN A 611 46.04 -8.48 99.15
N CYS A 612 44.93 -8.22 99.85
CA CYS A 612 43.95 -7.21 99.47
C CYS A 612 44.58 -5.79 99.46
N PRO A 613 44.44 -5.03 98.34
CA PRO A 613 45.02 -3.70 98.24
C PRO A 613 44.23 -2.62 98.99
N LYS A 614 43.07 -2.92 99.57
CA LYS A 614 42.23 -1.95 100.28
C LYS A 614 42.85 -1.53 101.62
N GLU A 615 42.85 -0.23 101.87
CA GLU A 615 43.29 0.36 103.14
C GLU A 615 42.15 0.39 104.15
N LEU A 616 42.50 0.12 105.41
CA LEU A 616 41.63 0.30 106.58
C LEU A 616 41.55 1.80 106.93
N PRO A 617 40.51 2.24 107.67
CA PRO A 617 40.33 3.65 108.03
C PRO A 617 41.48 4.27 108.84
N CYS A 618 42.33 3.44 109.46
CA CYS A 618 43.55 3.86 110.14
C CYS A 618 44.75 4.13 109.20
N GLY A 619 44.57 4.01 107.88
CA GLY A 619 45.61 4.21 106.86
C GLY A 619 46.55 3.01 106.63
N HIS A 620 46.22 1.83 107.17
CA HIS A 620 47.03 0.60 107.00
C HIS A 620 46.35 -0.40 106.05
N ARG A 621 47.13 -1.23 105.33
CA ARG A 621 46.62 -2.19 104.33
C ARG A 621 46.02 -3.45 104.98
N CYS A 622 44.91 -3.95 104.42
CA CYS A 622 44.26 -5.19 104.86
C CYS A 622 45.19 -6.41 104.69
N LYS A 623 45.19 -7.36 105.63
CA LYS A 623 46.04 -8.56 105.62
C LYS A 623 45.41 -9.80 104.96
N GLU A 624 44.11 -9.76 104.66
CA GLU A 624 43.40 -10.87 104.01
C GLU A 624 43.75 -11.00 102.52
N ILE A 625 43.65 -12.22 101.99
CA ILE A 625 43.78 -12.50 100.55
C ILE A 625 42.58 -11.88 99.81
N CYS A 626 42.76 -11.49 98.55
CA CYS A 626 41.73 -10.92 97.69
C CYS A 626 40.40 -11.69 97.77
N HIS A 627 39.45 -11.12 98.50
CA HIS A 627 38.16 -11.72 98.80
C HIS A 627 37.04 -10.87 98.20
N SER A 628 35.90 -11.49 97.98
CA SER A 628 34.64 -10.81 97.71
C SER A 628 34.16 -10.16 99.03
N GLY A 629 33.97 -8.82 99.07
CA GLY A 629 33.42 -8.09 100.25
C GLY A 629 34.24 -6.92 100.84
N CYS A 630 33.87 -6.48 102.06
CA CYS A 630 34.48 -5.39 102.85
C CYS A 630 35.53 -5.91 103.86
N CYS A 631 36.58 -5.12 104.15
CA CYS A 631 37.70 -5.54 104.99
C CYS A 631 37.46 -5.31 106.51
N PRO A 632 38.02 -6.15 107.42
CA PRO A 632 37.83 -6.03 108.88
C PRO A 632 38.65 -4.89 109.52
N LEU A 633 38.07 -4.17 110.50
CA LEU A 633 38.51 -2.84 110.98
C LEU A 633 39.63 -2.76 112.05
N ASN A 634 40.18 -3.87 112.56
CA ASN A 634 41.13 -3.84 113.69
C ASN A 634 42.60 -3.68 113.26
N CYS A 635 43.31 -2.66 113.76
CA CYS A 635 44.70 -2.36 113.40
C CYS A 635 45.67 -2.30 114.60
N ASN A 636 46.69 -3.16 114.59
CA ASN A 636 47.63 -3.36 115.71
C ASN A 636 49.06 -2.79 115.50
N GLN A 637 49.22 -1.74 114.68
CA GLN A 637 50.55 -1.20 114.30
C GLN A 637 51.07 -0.12 115.29
N LYS A 638 52.39 -0.04 115.56
CA LYS A 638 53.01 0.95 116.49
C LYS A 638 53.44 2.23 115.75
N VAL A 639 53.24 3.42 116.32
CA VAL A 639 53.45 4.75 115.71
C VAL A 639 54.22 5.70 116.66
N LYS A 640 55.02 6.65 116.12
CA LYS A 640 55.85 7.60 116.89
C LYS A 640 55.20 9.00 116.96
N LEU A 641 54.92 9.54 118.15
CA LEU A 641 54.36 10.88 118.38
C LEU A 641 55.48 11.92 118.63
N ARG A 642 55.36 13.13 118.05
CA ARG A 642 56.35 14.23 118.17
C ARG A 642 55.69 15.56 118.56
N CYS A 643 56.41 16.46 119.24
CA CYS A 643 55.90 17.81 119.57
C CYS A 643 55.83 18.74 118.32
N PRO A 644 55.03 19.82 118.33
CA PRO A 644 54.76 20.68 117.15
C PRO A 644 56.00 21.33 116.49
N CYS A 645 57.04 21.59 117.26
CA CYS A 645 58.33 22.13 116.82
C CYS A 645 59.33 21.04 116.44
N LYS A 646 58.91 19.76 116.44
CA LYS A 646 59.62 18.55 115.99
C LYS A 646 60.90 18.18 116.76
N ARG A 647 61.12 18.76 117.95
CA ARG A 647 62.32 18.52 118.77
C ARG A 647 62.22 17.28 119.70
N LEU A 648 61.04 16.95 120.26
CA LEU A 648 60.82 15.82 121.20
C LEU A 648 60.02 14.66 120.56
N LYS A 649 60.26 13.39 120.96
CA LYS A 649 59.68 12.16 120.34
C LYS A 649 59.34 11.04 121.37
N LYS A 650 58.20 10.32 121.24
CA LYS A 650 57.79 9.11 122.04
C LYS A 650 57.02 8.06 121.19
N GLU A 651 57.04 6.77 121.54
CA GLU A 651 56.41 5.64 120.79
C GLU A 651 55.12 5.09 121.44
N VAL A 652 54.04 4.86 120.66
CA VAL A 652 52.70 4.39 121.11
C VAL A 652 51.93 3.57 120.03
N GLN A 653 50.98 2.69 120.41
CA GLN A 653 50.18 1.86 119.47
C GLN A 653 49.04 2.62 118.77
N CYS A 654 48.74 2.31 117.50
CA CYS A 654 47.76 2.99 116.64
C CYS A 654 46.33 2.95 117.19
N SER A 655 45.91 1.81 117.77
CA SER A 655 44.64 1.69 118.49
C SER A 655 44.54 2.66 119.67
N LYS A 656 45.60 2.81 120.46
CA LYS A 656 45.66 3.71 121.62
C LYS A 656 45.74 5.21 121.25
N ILE A 657 46.15 5.53 120.02
CA ILE A 657 46.13 6.90 119.47
C ILE A 657 44.72 7.27 118.99
N GLN A 658 43.99 6.33 118.38
CA GLN A 658 42.58 6.52 118.01
C GLN A 658 41.66 6.69 119.23
N GLU A 659 42.06 6.15 120.40
CA GLU A 659 41.36 6.31 121.68
C GLU A 659 41.75 7.59 122.47
N GLY A 660 42.70 8.41 121.99
CA GLY A 660 42.92 9.78 122.48
C GLY A 660 43.78 10.00 123.75
N GLN A 661 44.59 9.04 124.22
CA GLN A 661 45.21 9.10 125.56
C GLN A 661 46.58 9.84 125.74
N VAL A 662 47.23 10.49 124.73
CA VAL A 662 48.61 11.10 124.90
C VAL A 662 48.91 12.34 124.00
N SER A 663 49.50 13.45 124.53
CA SER A 663 50.00 14.65 123.78
C SER A 663 51.32 15.28 124.35
N LEU A 664 52.05 16.14 123.59
CA LEU A 664 53.37 16.76 123.94
C LEU A 664 53.53 18.24 123.42
N GLU A 665 54.01 19.21 124.24
CA GLU A 665 54.16 20.67 123.93
C GLU A 665 55.63 21.18 123.74
N CYS A 666 55.86 22.47 123.38
CA CYS A 666 57.16 23.04 122.92
C CYS A 666 57.72 24.23 123.74
N ASP A 667 59.06 24.33 123.82
CA ASP A 667 59.81 25.27 124.69
C ASP A 667 60.21 26.60 124.00
N ALA A 668 60.64 27.61 124.79
CA ALA A 668 60.86 29.00 124.35
C ALA A 668 61.88 29.20 123.20
N LEU A 669 62.96 28.41 123.15
CA LEU A 669 63.98 28.49 122.08
C LEU A 669 63.42 28.17 120.69
N CYS A 670 62.34 27.38 120.60
CA CYS A 670 61.71 27.05 119.31
C CYS A 670 60.91 28.21 118.70
N LYS A 671 60.61 29.29 119.45
CA LYS A 671 59.84 30.44 118.95
C LYS A 671 60.73 31.50 118.26
N GLU A 672 61.92 31.77 118.78
CA GLU A 672 62.86 32.79 118.27
C GLU A 672 63.33 32.52 116.84
N MET A 673 63.70 31.25 116.55
CA MET A 673 64.25 30.84 115.25
C MET A 673 63.26 30.99 114.09
N LYS A 674 61.96 31.02 114.36
CA LYS A 674 60.92 31.12 113.33
C LYS A 674 60.78 32.55 112.77
N ARG A 675 61.16 33.57 113.55
CA ARG A 675 60.98 34.98 113.18
C ARG A 675 62.03 35.47 112.18
N LYS A 676 63.27 35.01 112.29
CA LYS A 676 64.36 35.37 111.35
C LYS A 676 64.17 34.79 109.95
N ALA A 677 63.45 33.67 109.83
CA ALA A 677 63.21 33.03 108.53
C ALA A 677 62.20 33.81 107.65
N SER A 678 61.27 34.56 108.24
CA SER A 678 60.22 35.25 107.47
C SER A 678 60.67 36.56 106.81
N GLU A 679 61.68 37.26 107.34
CA GLU A 679 62.16 38.52 106.75
C GLU A 679 62.94 38.28 105.44
N ALA A 680 63.68 37.17 105.35
CA ALA A 680 64.47 36.82 104.15
C ALA A 680 63.60 36.45 102.93
N GLU A 681 62.35 36.00 103.12
CA GLU A 681 61.47 35.60 102.01
C GLU A 681 60.87 36.79 101.25
N LEU A 682 60.68 37.95 101.88
CA LEU A 682 60.07 39.12 101.24
C LEU A 682 60.99 39.76 100.20
N GLU A 683 62.29 39.83 100.47
CA GLU A 683 63.28 40.44 99.59
C GLU A 683 63.48 39.65 98.27
N ALA A 684 63.32 38.32 98.34
CA ALA A 684 63.39 37.45 97.17
C ALA A 684 62.22 37.64 96.17
N PHE A 685 61.09 38.19 96.61
CA PHE A 685 59.88 38.33 95.79
C PHE A 685 59.94 39.54 94.82
N GLU A 686 60.49 40.67 95.24
CA GLU A 686 60.56 41.89 94.42
C GLU A 686 61.44 41.73 93.16
N ASN A 687 62.53 40.99 93.28
CA ASN A 687 63.46 40.74 92.18
C ASN A 687 62.83 39.94 91.01
N ARG A 688 61.79 39.12 91.27
CA ARG A 688 61.10 38.33 90.23
C ARG A 688 60.20 39.17 89.30
N LEU A 689 59.71 40.33 89.73
CA LEU A 689 58.77 41.15 88.95
C LEU A 689 59.45 41.92 87.81
N LYS A 690 60.69 42.38 87.99
CA LYS A 690 61.46 43.11 86.97
C LYS A 690 61.78 42.25 85.74
N GLY A 691 61.97 40.94 85.91
CA GLY A 691 62.27 40.00 84.82
C GLY A 691 61.13 39.80 83.81
N ARG A 692 59.87 39.93 84.22
CA ARG A 692 58.70 39.65 83.35
C ARG A 692 58.43 40.74 82.30
N ARG A 693 58.81 42.01 82.51
CA ARG A 693 58.53 43.10 81.55
C ARG A 693 59.41 43.06 80.29
N LYS A 694 60.63 42.51 80.37
CA LYS A 694 61.58 42.45 79.24
C LYS A 694 61.20 41.41 78.18
N ASN A 695 60.48 40.35 78.58
CA ASN A 695 60.12 39.23 77.71
C ASN A 695 58.91 39.52 76.79
N LYS A 696 58.11 40.55 77.09
CA LYS A 696 56.89 40.87 76.33
C LYS A 696 57.17 41.65 75.03
N ARG A 697 58.20 42.51 74.99
CA ARG A 697 58.60 43.27 73.79
C ARG A 697 59.17 42.41 72.65
N ARG A 698 59.72 41.23 72.96
CA ARG A 698 60.37 40.35 71.97
C ARG A 698 59.39 39.53 71.12
N LYS A 699 58.10 39.54 71.45
CA LYS A 699 57.08 38.69 70.85
C LYS A 699 56.29 39.38 69.73
N ASP A 700 56.30 40.72 69.68
CA ASP A 700 55.50 41.51 68.72
C ASP A 700 56.25 41.81 67.39
N GLU A 701 57.54 41.51 67.27
CA GLU A 701 58.34 41.74 66.04
C GLU A 701 58.32 40.57 65.02
N VAL A 702 57.73 39.40 65.35
CA VAL A 702 57.86 38.16 64.54
C VAL A 702 56.66 37.87 63.62
N GLU A 703 55.55 38.62 63.71
CA GLU A 703 54.26 38.24 63.07
C GLU A 703 53.88 38.95 61.74
N ILE A 704 54.77 39.71 61.08
CA ILE A 704 54.38 40.53 59.88
C ILE A 704 54.89 40.02 58.50
N GLU A 705 55.79 39.03 58.39
CA GLU A 705 56.31 38.60 57.07
C GLU A 705 55.66 37.33 56.48
N GLN A 706 54.79 37.60 55.49
CA GLN A 706 54.66 36.96 54.18
C GLN A 706 53.50 35.96 53.89
N SER A 707 52.81 36.35 52.81
CA SER A 707 51.52 35.92 52.28
C SER A 707 51.69 35.20 50.93
N SER A 708 51.01 34.06 50.81
CA SER A 708 50.23 33.50 49.68
C SER A 708 50.45 33.95 48.21
N TRP A 709 51.66 34.29 47.75
CA TRP A 709 51.91 34.62 46.32
C TRP A 709 53.09 33.88 45.67
N GLN A 710 53.74 32.95 46.37
CA GLN A 710 54.89 32.18 45.84
C GLN A 710 54.55 30.76 45.35
N LYS A 711 53.31 30.28 45.48
CA LYS A 711 52.95 28.88 45.11
C LYS A 711 52.54 28.66 43.64
N TYR A 712 52.34 29.69 42.83
CA TYR A 712 51.85 29.56 41.44
C TYR A 712 52.88 29.87 40.33
N LYS A 713 54.17 29.99 40.66
CA LYS A 713 55.22 30.35 39.68
C LYS A 713 55.62 29.22 38.72
N ASN A 714 55.38 27.95 39.07
CA ASN A 714 55.85 26.80 38.29
C ASN A 714 54.84 26.22 37.28
N LEU A 715 53.62 26.77 37.20
CA LEU A 715 52.57 26.26 36.31
C LEU A 715 52.41 27.05 34.99
N ILE A 716 53.11 28.19 34.84
CA ILE A 716 52.99 29.08 33.66
C ILE A 716 54.28 29.08 32.80
N MET A 717 55.41 28.57 33.29
CA MET A 717 56.71 28.65 32.60
C MET A 717 57.02 27.48 31.65
N LEU A 718 56.15 26.47 31.55
CA LEU A 718 56.40 25.27 30.73
C LEU A 718 55.92 25.29 29.26
N PRO A 719 55.00 26.15 28.79
CA PRO A 719 54.69 26.25 27.36
C PRO A 719 55.40 27.43 26.64
N VAL A 720 56.11 28.31 27.36
CA VAL A 720 56.81 29.47 26.77
C VAL A 720 58.21 29.11 26.25
N PHE A 721 58.85 28.09 26.82
CA PHE A 721 60.17 27.62 26.38
C PHE A 721 60.13 26.81 25.06
N GLY A 722 59.00 26.17 24.73
CA GLY A 722 58.84 25.42 23.48
C GLY A 722 58.72 26.32 22.24
N VAL A 723 58.16 27.51 22.37
CA VAL A 723 58.01 28.47 21.25
C VAL A 723 59.32 29.20 20.96
N ALA A 724 60.18 29.42 21.96
CA ALA A 724 61.48 30.05 21.78
C ALA A 724 62.52 29.15 21.07
N VAL A 725 62.46 27.82 21.27
CA VAL A 725 63.38 26.88 20.61
C VAL A 725 63.06 26.71 19.11
N VAL A 726 61.79 26.79 18.72
CA VAL A 726 61.37 26.75 17.31
C VAL A 726 61.74 28.04 16.58
N MET A 727 61.70 29.20 17.26
CA MET A 727 62.12 30.48 16.68
C MET A 727 63.65 30.61 16.52
N ILE A 728 64.44 29.99 17.41
CA ILE A 728 65.92 29.99 17.31
C ILE A 728 66.40 29.00 16.23
N ALA A 729 65.71 27.87 16.04
CA ALA A 729 65.98 26.96 14.92
C ALA A 729 65.60 27.55 13.55
N TRP A 730 64.62 28.46 13.49
CA TRP A 730 64.23 29.16 12.26
C TRP A 730 65.21 30.30 11.90
N LEU A 731 65.88 30.91 12.88
CA LEU A 731 66.87 31.98 12.66
C LEU A 731 68.29 31.48 12.34
N MET A 732 68.62 30.20 12.62
CA MET A 732 69.93 29.61 12.28
C MET A 732 70.00 28.92 10.91
N VAL A 733 68.89 28.86 10.15
CA VAL A 733 68.83 28.26 8.79
C VAL A 733 68.74 29.33 7.68
N TYR A 734 68.61 30.61 8.02
CA TYR A 734 68.41 31.70 7.05
C TYR A 734 69.44 32.84 7.12
N ASN A 735 70.54 32.65 7.85
CA ASN A 735 71.72 33.51 7.83
C ASN A 735 72.99 32.65 7.88
N ASP A 736 73.18 31.86 6.83
CA ASP A 736 74.41 31.78 6.02
C ASP A 736 74.09 31.08 4.68
#